data_AF-A0A8J4X9F7-F1
#
_entry.id   AF-A0A8J4X9F7-F1
#
_cell.length_a   1.000
_cell.length_b   1.000
_cell.length_c   1.000
_cell.angle_alpha   90.00
_cell.angle_beta   90.00
_cell.angle_gamma   90.00
#
_symmetry.space_group_name_H-M   'P 1'
#
loop_
_entity.id
_entity.type
_entity.pdbx_description
1 polymer ?
#
loop_
_entity_poly.entity_id
_entity_poly.type
_entity_poly.pdbx_seq_one_letter_code
_entity_poly.pdbx_strand_id
1 'polypeptide(L)'
;MKRLTLCALTVTFIAAVFAAKSPYQSVLQHSRIRGRQQGPNVCAMQKIQGTNKKYFTNCKQWYRRKICGKPTVVTYECCPGYEKVLGEKGCPAALPLVNIYNTLGVVGATTTKMYSERAKLREEIEGPGSFTFFAPSNEAWAALPVEILDALVSNVNIELLNALHYHMINKRLTSDDLKHGSSFSSMYQDFDVHIQHYSNGIVTVNCARLVKTDQHATNGIVHVVDRVITAVTNNIQSFLDTDEDLTKLQKAVDDASLNSLMENEGSYTLFAPTNEAFEKIPKEMLDRIINDPVALKELLNYHILKSMHCAESIVAGTPLETLQGTVLEVGCDGEAMTLNGKSIVTSTDKLGTNGVVHYINELLIPDSVKTLKELAESVPQVSTATKLFTDAGLNPQLTGSEAFTLMAPQNDAFKGTFSMTPEMRKLMRKHVLKGKLSSKSLYHGQELETLDGTKLRVFVYRNNLCIENACIAAHDKNGRHGTMFIVDNVLAPPMGTVMDVLKADNRFSTLVGNIQRAGITELLNKKGTYTIFAPTIHAFQAMPTAELNKITRDPRELANLLKYHIGEEFLVSGGVTSHTRMKPMSGEKLELGLRNSTMYVNRVPVVDADIMATNGVVHAINSIIKPLPPKTVSDQAGETLLKRTSAVRAGPQIQKN
;
A
#
# COMPACT_ATOMS: atom_id res chain seq x y z
N MET A 1 -47.60 -17.28 62.91
CA MET A 1 -46.97 -18.38 62.14
C MET A 1 -47.38 -18.18 60.69
N LYS A 2 -46.57 -18.03 59.64
CA LYS A 2 -45.13 -18.22 59.37
C LYS A 2 -44.68 -17.06 58.45
N ARG A 3 -43.46 -16.56 58.66
CA ARG A 3 -42.76 -15.61 57.77
C ARG A 3 -42.30 -16.36 56.52
N LEU A 4 -42.56 -15.80 55.34
CA LEU A 4 -41.97 -16.25 54.07
C LEU A 4 -40.68 -15.47 53.84
N THR A 5 -39.55 -16.16 53.88
CA THR A 5 -38.21 -15.59 53.64
C THR A 5 -37.92 -15.64 52.15
N LEU A 6 -37.80 -14.47 51.52
CA LEU A 6 -37.38 -14.31 50.12
C LEU A 6 -35.84 -14.35 50.08
N CYS A 7 -35.25 -15.43 49.59
CA CYS A 7 -33.81 -15.49 49.30
C CYS A 7 -33.51 -14.78 47.97
N ALA A 8 -32.93 -13.58 48.04
CA ALA A 8 -32.33 -12.92 46.90
C ALA A 8 -30.95 -13.53 46.65
N LEU A 9 -30.80 -14.26 45.54
CA LEU A 9 -29.52 -14.77 45.05
C LEU A 9 -28.85 -13.65 44.23
N THR A 10 -27.93 -12.93 44.85
CA THR A 10 -27.04 -11.98 44.17
C THR A 10 -25.93 -12.75 43.45
N VAL A 11 -26.10 -12.97 42.14
CA VAL A 11 -25.03 -13.46 41.27
C VAL A 11 -24.05 -12.31 41.06
N THR A 12 -22.93 -12.34 41.80
CA THR A 12 -21.79 -11.47 41.55
C THR A 12 -21.05 -11.99 40.32
N PHE A 13 -21.33 -11.37 39.16
CA PHE A 13 -20.52 -11.54 37.96
C PHE A 13 -19.16 -10.87 38.21
N ILE A 14 -18.15 -11.64 38.59
CA ILE A 14 -16.76 -11.19 38.54
C ILE A 14 -16.39 -11.18 37.06
N ALA A 15 -16.59 -10.04 36.41
CA ALA A 15 -15.96 -9.76 35.13
C ALA A 15 -14.45 -9.64 35.39
N ALA A 16 -13.71 -10.74 35.21
CA ALA A 16 -12.27 -10.68 35.08
C ALA A 16 -11.98 -9.85 33.81
N VAL A 17 -11.68 -8.57 34.01
CA VAL A 17 -11.10 -7.72 32.98
C VAL A 17 -9.74 -8.34 32.67
N PHE A 18 -9.68 -9.19 31.65
CA PHE A 18 -8.40 -9.57 31.06
C PHE A 18 -7.81 -8.31 30.45
N ALA A 19 -6.90 -7.66 31.17
CA ALA A 19 -6.12 -6.56 30.62
C ALA A 19 -5.50 -7.03 29.30
N ALA A 20 -5.73 -6.28 28.23
CA ALA A 20 -5.18 -6.59 26.92
C ALA A 20 -3.65 -6.68 27.03
N LYS A 21 -3.07 -7.82 26.66
CA LYS A 21 -1.62 -8.02 26.70
C LYS A 21 -0.93 -7.04 25.76
N SER A 22 0.16 -6.43 26.20
CA SER A 22 0.96 -5.54 25.36
C SER A 22 1.52 -6.29 24.14
N PRO A 23 1.82 -5.61 23.01
CA PRO A 23 2.43 -6.23 21.85
C PRO A 23 3.70 -7.03 22.19
N TYR A 24 4.53 -6.52 23.11
CA TYR A 24 5.73 -7.20 23.58
C TYR A 24 5.37 -8.53 24.28
N GLN A 25 4.43 -8.51 25.23
CA GLN A 25 3.99 -9.72 25.94
C GLN A 25 3.41 -10.78 24.99
N SER A 26 2.69 -10.35 23.96
CA SER A 26 2.15 -11.24 22.93
C SER A 26 3.28 -11.97 22.19
N VAL A 27 4.32 -11.24 21.77
CA VAL A 27 5.46 -11.82 21.05
C VAL A 27 6.34 -12.66 21.98
N LEU A 28 6.54 -12.26 23.24
CA LEU A 28 7.25 -13.04 24.25
C LEU A 28 6.52 -14.36 24.55
N GLN A 29 5.19 -14.33 24.69
CA GLN A 29 4.39 -15.54 24.86
C GLN A 29 4.52 -16.46 23.63
N HIS A 30 4.46 -15.91 22.42
CA HIS A 30 4.70 -16.67 21.20
C HIS A 30 6.09 -17.33 21.22
N SER A 31 7.13 -16.58 21.60
CA SER A 31 8.51 -17.07 21.73
C SER A 31 8.63 -18.23 22.73
N ARG A 32 7.99 -18.12 23.91
CA ARG A 32 7.92 -19.20 24.91
C ARG A 32 7.29 -20.47 24.37
N ILE A 33 6.18 -20.34 23.63
CA ILE A 33 5.49 -21.48 23.01
C ILE A 33 6.42 -22.20 22.02
N ARG A 34 7.19 -21.43 21.23
CA ARG A 34 8.17 -22.00 20.27
C ARG A 34 9.39 -22.61 20.94
N GLY A 35 9.80 -22.11 22.10
CA GLY A 35 10.93 -22.61 22.87
C GLY A 35 10.62 -23.83 23.75
N ARG A 36 9.34 -24.12 24.02
CA ARG A 36 8.90 -25.14 24.98
C ARG A 36 9.53 -26.54 24.81
N GLN A 37 9.84 -26.94 23.57
CA GLN A 37 10.47 -28.24 23.29
C GLN A 37 11.93 -28.34 23.76
N GLN A 38 12.60 -27.19 23.88
CA GLN A 38 13.98 -27.08 24.34
C GLN A 38 14.11 -27.14 25.87
N GLY A 39 13.01 -26.99 26.60
CA GLY A 39 12.95 -27.09 28.05
C GLY A 39 12.10 -25.98 28.70
N PRO A 40 11.95 -25.99 30.03
CA PRO A 40 11.27 -24.93 30.77
C PRO A 40 11.95 -23.58 30.56
N ASN A 41 11.14 -22.51 30.49
CA ASN A 41 11.56 -21.11 30.36
C ASN A 41 12.58 -20.81 29.25
N VAL A 42 12.55 -21.59 28.17
CA VAL A 42 13.32 -21.30 26.95
C VAL A 42 12.48 -20.46 26.00
N CYS A 43 13.08 -19.40 25.47
CA CYS A 43 12.51 -18.51 24.47
C CYS A 43 13.19 -18.73 23.12
N ALA A 44 12.40 -18.82 22.06
CA ALA A 44 12.90 -18.92 20.70
C ALA A 44 12.98 -17.52 20.05
N MET A 45 14.13 -17.20 19.46
CA MET A 45 14.40 -15.91 18.84
C MET A 45 14.86 -16.12 17.40
N GLN A 46 14.64 -15.12 16.54
CA GLN A 46 15.24 -15.10 15.22
C GLN A 46 16.51 -14.26 15.25
N LYS A 47 17.64 -14.88 14.90
CA LYS A 47 18.94 -14.23 14.73
C LYS A 47 19.16 -14.00 13.24
N ILE A 48 19.51 -12.78 12.85
CA ILE A 48 19.91 -12.49 11.46
C ILE A 48 21.23 -13.21 11.17
N GLN A 49 21.31 -13.93 10.05
CA GLN A 49 22.54 -14.63 9.68
C GLN A 49 23.69 -13.63 9.46
N GLY A 50 24.85 -13.93 10.02
CA GLY A 50 26.04 -13.06 9.92
C GLY A 50 26.09 -11.90 10.93
N THR A 51 25.03 -11.66 11.72
CA THR A 51 25.05 -10.62 12.77
C THR A 51 24.69 -11.21 14.13
N ASN A 52 24.86 -10.44 15.20
CA ASN A 52 24.41 -10.83 16.54
C ASN A 52 23.02 -10.30 16.91
N LYS A 53 22.33 -9.63 15.98
CA LYS A 53 20.99 -9.07 16.22
C LYS A 53 19.95 -10.19 16.30
N LYS A 54 19.18 -10.20 17.39
CA LYS A 54 18.14 -11.19 17.71
C LYS A 54 16.83 -10.49 17.98
N TYR A 55 15.75 -11.09 17.51
CA TYR A 55 14.40 -10.54 17.62
C TYR A 55 13.43 -11.58 18.16
N PHE A 56 12.57 -11.13 19.08
CA PHE A 56 11.29 -11.76 19.31
C PHE A 56 10.39 -11.41 18.13
N THR A 57 9.88 -12.41 17.41
CA THR A 57 9.07 -12.19 16.21
C THR A 57 7.65 -12.76 16.37
N ASN A 58 6.66 -12.05 15.85
CA ASN A 58 5.28 -12.54 15.80
C ASN A 58 5.12 -13.74 14.83
N CYS A 59 3.94 -14.37 14.83
CA CYS A 59 3.67 -15.52 13.96
C CYS A 59 3.94 -15.25 12.47
N LYS A 60 3.56 -14.08 11.96
CA LYS A 60 3.70 -13.72 10.54
C LYS A 60 5.18 -13.63 10.14
N GLN A 61 6.01 -12.98 10.95
CA GLN A 61 7.45 -12.87 10.73
C GLN A 61 8.18 -14.20 10.95
N TRP A 62 7.75 -14.98 11.95
CA TRP A 62 8.37 -16.27 12.29
C TRP A 62 8.44 -17.22 11.08
N TYR A 63 7.37 -17.31 10.30
CA TYR A 63 7.32 -18.17 9.11
C TYR A 63 8.02 -17.59 7.89
N ARG A 64 8.21 -16.27 7.81
CA ARG A 64 8.93 -15.62 6.70
C ARG A 64 10.43 -15.90 6.72
N ARG A 65 11.01 -16.23 7.89
CA ARG A 65 12.44 -16.54 8.07
C ARG A 65 13.40 -15.48 7.50
N LYS A 66 12.92 -14.22 7.46
CA LYS A 66 13.67 -13.07 6.97
C LYS A 66 13.35 -11.84 7.83
N ILE A 67 14.38 -11.06 8.12
CA ILE A 67 14.29 -9.72 8.75
C ILE A 67 15.14 -8.79 7.88
N CYS A 68 14.57 -7.66 7.46
CA CYS A 68 15.23 -6.72 6.53
C CYS A 68 15.83 -7.41 5.30
N GLY A 69 15.06 -8.30 4.66
CA GLY A 69 15.51 -9.07 3.49
C GLY A 69 16.54 -10.17 3.77
N LYS A 70 17.23 -10.14 4.93
CA LYS A 70 18.27 -11.10 5.29
C LYS A 70 17.69 -12.38 5.92
N PRO A 71 18.23 -13.57 5.59
CA PRO A 71 17.79 -14.82 6.17
C PRO A 71 18.04 -14.88 7.68
N THR A 72 17.14 -15.54 8.42
CA THR A 72 17.26 -15.72 9.87
C THR A 72 17.40 -17.18 10.27
N VAL A 73 18.18 -17.43 11.32
CA VAL A 73 18.23 -18.72 12.02
C VAL A 73 17.51 -18.61 13.34
N VAL A 74 16.91 -19.71 13.80
CA VAL A 74 16.26 -19.76 15.10
C VAL A 74 17.30 -20.10 16.16
N THR A 75 17.40 -19.26 17.17
CA THR A 75 18.22 -19.47 18.36
C THR A 75 17.33 -19.66 19.57
N TYR A 76 17.84 -20.35 20.59
CA TYR A 76 17.12 -20.65 21.82
C TYR A 76 17.92 -20.18 23.02
N GLU A 77 17.30 -19.33 23.82
CA GLU A 77 17.93 -18.69 24.99
C GLU A 77 16.98 -18.74 26.17
N CYS A 78 17.49 -18.53 27.37
CA CYS A 78 16.62 -18.38 28.52
C CYS A 78 15.74 -17.17 28.34
N CYS A 79 14.44 -17.33 28.64
CA CYS A 79 13.54 -16.20 28.70
C CYS A 79 14.00 -15.21 29.77
N PRO A 80 13.61 -13.93 29.65
CA PRO A 80 13.87 -12.93 30.68
C PRO A 80 13.56 -13.44 32.10
N GLY A 81 14.52 -13.31 33.02
CA GLY A 81 14.39 -13.73 34.42
C GLY A 81 14.82 -15.16 34.74
N TYR A 82 15.35 -15.93 33.78
CA TYR A 82 15.73 -17.33 33.99
C TYR A 82 17.16 -17.63 33.51
N GLU A 83 17.77 -18.69 34.07
CA GLU A 83 19.09 -19.16 33.70
C GLU A 83 19.17 -20.68 33.56
N LYS A 84 20.26 -21.15 32.94
CA LYS A 84 20.54 -22.58 32.77
C LYS A 84 21.17 -23.14 34.04
N VAL A 85 20.78 -24.35 34.39
CA VAL A 85 21.43 -25.14 35.44
C VAL A 85 22.24 -26.26 34.78
N LEU A 86 23.47 -26.46 35.22
CA LEU A 86 24.36 -27.47 34.65
C LEU A 86 23.75 -28.87 34.83
N GLY A 87 23.63 -29.61 33.72
CA GLY A 87 23.04 -30.96 33.72
C GLY A 87 21.51 -31.00 33.56
N GLU A 88 20.82 -29.86 33.63
CA GLU A 88 19.37 -29.78 33.43
C GLU A 88 19.00 -29.25 32.04
N LYS A 89 17.86 -29.68 31.51
CA LYS A 89 17.35 -29.22 30.22
C LYS A 89 16.63 -27.88 30.38
N GLY A 90 16.91 -26.94 29.47
CA GLY A 90 16.25 -25.63 29.43
C GLY A 90 16.81 -24.63 30.44
N CYS A 91 15.93 -23.81 31.01
CA CYS A 91 16.27 -22.76 31.97
C CYS A 91 15.38 -22.87 33.22
N PRO A 92 15.59 -23.91 34.06
CA PRO A 92 14.70 -24.23 35.17
C PRO A 92 14.83 -23.24 36.35
N ALA A 93 15.99 -22.62 36.53
CA ALA A 93 16.25 -21.68 37.62
C ALA A 93 15.80 -20.26 37.26
N ALA A 94 15.12 -19.60 38.20
CA ALA A 94 14.93 -18.16 38.15
C ALA A 94 16.23 -17.47 38.57
N LEU A 95 16.57 -16.37 37.92
CA LEU A 95 17.74 -15.57 38.28
C LEU A 95 17.61 -15.07 39.73
N PRO A 96 18.68 -15.16 40.54
CA PRO A 96 18.65 -14.63 41.89
C PRO A 96 18.46 -13.12 41.84
N LEU A 97 17.54 -12.62 42.66
CA LEU A 97 17.36 -11.18 42.84
C LEU A 97 18.59 -10.65 43.59
N VAL A 98 19.43 -9.92 42.87
CA VAL A 98 20.57 -9.17 43.41
C VAL A 98 20.35 -7.69 43.15
N ASN A 99 21.16 -6.81 43.76
CA ASN A 99 21.06 -5.37 43.49
C ASN A 99 21.31 -5.04 42.00
N ILE A 100 21.00 -3.81 41.58
CA ILE A 100 21.15 -3.39 40.18
C ILE A 100 22.58 -3.56 39.68
N TYR A 101 23.59 -3.14 40.45
CA TYR A 101 25.00 -3.26 40.06
C TYR A 101 25.40 -4.71 39.71
N ASN A 102 24.95 -5.68 40.50
CA ASN A 102 25.22 -7.08 40.24
C ASN A 102 24.35 -7.65 39.11
N THR A 103 23.10 -7.18 39.00
CA THR A 103 22.21 -7.51 37.88
C THR A 103 22.81 -7.11 36.53
N LEU A 104 23.52 -5.97 36.44
CA LEU A 104 24.24 -5.58 35.22
C LEU A 104 25.21 -6.67 34.73
N GLY A 105 25.89 -7.36 35.65
CA GLY A 105 26.77 -8.49 35.35
C GLY A 105 25.99 -9.72 34.86
N VAL A 106 24.89 -10.06 35.54
CA VAL A 106 24.00 -11.18 35.19
C VAL A 106 23.45 -11.04 33.77
N VAL A 107 23.07 -9.82 33.39
CA VAL A 107 22.48 -9.55 32.06
C VAL A 107 23.54 -9.39 30.97
N GLY A 108 24.82 -9.40 31.33
CA GLY A 108 25.96 -9.28 30.40
C GLY A 108 26.30 -7.83 30.00
N ALA A 109 25.77 -6.82 30.69
CA ALA A 109 26.11 -5.41 30.50
C ALA A 109 27.36 -5.03 31.32
N THR A 110 28.46 -5.76 31.09
CA THR A 110 29.69 -5.66 31.89
C THR A 110 30.40 -4.31 31.72
N THR A 111 30.33 -3.71 30.52
CA THR A 111 30.89 -2.37 30.28
C THR A 111 30.12 -1.32 31.08
N THR A 112 28.78 -1.38 31.09
CA THR A 112 27.94 -0.51 31.92
C THR A 112 28.24 -0.70 33.40
N LYS A 113 28.38 -1.94 33.87
CA LYS A 113 28.78 -2.24 35.27
C LYS A 113 30.11 -1.58 35.64
N MET A 114 31.12 -1.71 34.78
CA MET A 114 32.44 -1.13 34.98
C MET A 114 32.39 0.40 34.99
N TYR A 115 31.61 1.01 34.10
CA TYR A 115 31.43 2.47 34.09
C TYR A 115 30.65 2.99 35.29
N SER A 116 29.64 2.27 35.79
CA SER A 116 28.97 2.61 37.05
C SER A 116 29.93 2.62 38.24
N GLU A 117 30.92 1.73 38.26
CA GLU A 117 31.96 1.72 39.29
C GLU A 117 32.93 2.90 39.15
N ARG A 118 33.42 3.18 37.93
CA ARG A 118 34.31 4.32 37.68
C ARG A 118 33.67 5.67 37.95
N ALA A 119 32.37 5.80 37.69
CA ALA A 119 31.60 7.01 37.92
C ALA A 119 31.13 7.19 39.38
N LYS A 120 31.52 6.31 40.30
CA LYS A 120 31.06 6.28 41.71
C LYS A 120 29.54 6.11 41.88
N LEU A 121 28.85 5.62 40.85
CA LEU A 121 27.41 5.32 40.89
C LEU A 121 27.12 4.03 41.67
N ARG A 122 28.12 3.15 41.82
CA ARG A 122 27.98 1.82 42.45
C ARG A 122 27.26 1.87 43.81
N GLU A 123 27.68 2.75 44.71
CA GLU A 123 27.11 2.80 46.07
C GLU A 123 25.60 3.11 46.05
N GLU A 124 25.17 3.98 45.14
CA GLU A 124 23.76 4.32 44.94
C GLU A 124 22.94 3.13 44.44
N ILE A 125 23.42 2.45 43.39
CA ILE A 125 22.71 1.32 42.77
C ILE A 125 22.88 -0.02 43.50
N GLU A 126 23.71 -0.08 44.54
CA GLU A 126 23.73 -1.16 45.55
C GLU A 126 22.86 -0.85 46.77
N GLY A 127 22.66 0.44 47.06
CA GLY A 127 21.92 0.95 48.21
C GLY A 127 20.39 0.85 48.11
N PRO A 128 19.68 1.37 49.12
CA PRO A 128 18.22 1.36 49.16
C PRO A 128 17.64 2.28 48.07
N GLY A 129 16.57 1.83 47.43
CA GLY A 129 15.90 2.59 46.37
C GLY A 129 15.05 1.69 45.48
N SER A 130 14.42 2.29 44.48
CA SER A 130 13.62 1.58 43.48
C SER A 130 13.88 2.21 42.13
N PHE A 131 14.83 1.65 41.38
CA PHE A 131 15.29 2.25 40.13
C PHE A 131 14.91 1.42 38.90
N THR A 132 14.87 2.06 37.74
CA THR A 132 14.95 1.42 36.43
C THR A 132 16.24 1.84 35.77
N PHE A 133 17.03 0.89 35.30
CA PHE A 133 18.27 1.16 34.56
C PHE A 133 18.14 0.62 33.14
N PHE A 134 18.08 1.51 32.15
CA PHE A 134 18.26 1.17 30.73
C PHE A 134 19.74 0.97 30.42
N ALA A 135 20.30 -0.17 30.80
CA ALA A 135 21.72 -0.44 30.67
C ALA A 135 22.13 -0.66 29.20
N PRO A 136 23.04 0.15 28.62
CA PRO A 136 23.56 -0.14 27.28
C PRO A 136 24.31 -1.48 27.27
N SER A 137 24.21 -2.21 26.17
CA SER A 137 24.99 -3.43 25.97
C SER A 137 26.48 -3.13 25.78
N ASN A 138 27.32 -4.16 25.82
CA ASN A 138 28.75 -3.99 25.56
C ASN A 138 29.00 -3.50 24.12
N GLU A 139 28.21 -4.00 23.17
CA GLU A 139 28.24 -3.59 21.77
C GLU A 139 27.78 -2.13 21.59
N ALA A 140 26.79 -1.69 22.39
CA ALA A 140 26.33 -0.30 22.37
C ALA A 140 27.45 0.69 22.74
N TRP A 141 28.22 0.39 23.79
CA TRP A 141 29.38 1.18 24.17
C TRP A 141 30.51 1.13 23.14
N ALA A 142 30.75 -0.05 22.55
CA ALA A 142 31.77 -0.22 21.52
C ALA A 142 31.43 0.49 20.19
N ALA A 143 30.14 0.78 19.95
CA ALA A 143 29.66 1.47 18.75
C ALA A 143 29.69 3.00 18.86
N LEU A 144 30.01 3.56 20.04
CA LEU A 144 30.16 5.01 20.17
C LEU A 144 31.38 5.50 19.38
N PRO A 145 31.28 6.70 18.75
CA PRO A 145 32.46 7.40 18.23
C PRO A 145 33.53 7.56 19.31
N VAL A 146 34.80 7.42 18.90
CA VAL A 146 35.94 7.42 19.84
C VAL A 146 36.02 8.72 20.62
N GLU A 147 35.70 9.84 19.96
CA GLU A 147 35.72 11.18 20.54
C GLU A 147 34.66 11.33 21.65
N ILE A 148 33.46 10.79 21.44
CA ILE A 148 32.38 10.81 22.43
C ILE A 148 32.76 9.90 23.61
N LEU A 149 33.29 8.71 23.31
CA LEU A 149 33.70 7.78 24.36
C LEU A 149 34.82 8.39 25.22
N ASP A 150 35.82 9.02 24.60
CA ASP A 150 36.94 9.68 25.30
C ASP A 150 36.45 10.84 26.19
N ALA A 151 35.54 11.67 25.68
CA ALA A 151 34.93 12.75 26.45
C ALA A 151 34.21 12.23 27.72
N LEU A 152 33.50 11.11 27.60
CA LEU A 152 32.82 10.49 28.75
C LEU A 152 33.81 9.91 29.76
N VAL A 153 34.81 9.14 29.30
CA VAL A 153 35.72 8.42 30.20
C VAL A 153 36.85 9.29 30.78
N SER A 154 37.15 10.44 30.17
CA SER A 154 38.11 11.40 30.70
C SER A 154 37.57 12.18 31.91
N ASN A 155 36.25 12.37 31.99
CA ASN A 155 35.59 13.05 33.10
C ASN A 155 34.53 12.16 33.79
N VAL A 156 35.00 11.09 34.44
CA VAL A 156 34.13 10.06 35.01
C VAL A 156 33.20 10.54 36.12
N ASN A 157 33.59 11.58 36.88
CA ASN A 157 32.79 12.06 38.02
C ASN A 157 31.63 12.97 37.60
N ILE A 158 31.63 13.49 36.37
CA ILE A 158 30.62 14.42 35.88
C ILE A 158 29.98 13.85 34.62
N GLU A 159 30.70 13.78 33.50
CA GLU A 159 30.12 13.41 32.20
C GLU A 159 29.63 11.96 32.19
N LEU A 160 30.46 11.00 32.63
CA LEU A 160 30.04 9.60 32.68
C LEU A 160 28.91 9.37 33.70
N LEU A 161 28.99 10.01 34.86
CA LEU A 161 27.94 9.90 35.89
C LEU A 161 26.61 10.45 35.37
N ASN A 162 26.61 11.65 34.79
CA ASN A 162 25.45 12.29 34.18
C ASN A 162 24.85 11.42 33.07
N ALA A 163 25.71 10.88 32.19
CA ALA A 163 25.26 9.99 31.12
C ALA A 163 24.60 8.73 31.69
N LEU A 164 25.16 8.11 32.74
CA LEU A 164 24.56 6.93 33.37
C LEU A 164 23.26 7.27 34.11
N HIS A 165 23.19 8.40 34.81
CA HIS A 165 21.96 8.88 35.45
C HIS A 165 20.86 9.18 34.42
N TYR A 166 21.21 9.62 33.20
CA TYR A 166 20.23 9.78 32.12
C TYR A 166 19.62 8.44 31.68
N HIS A 167 20.35 7.33 31.83
CA HIS A 167 19.83 5.98 31.57
C HIS A 167 19.02 5.41 32.75
N MET A 168 18.85 6.18 33.83
CA MET A 168 18.18 5.74 35.05
C MET A 168 16.91 6.53 35.35
N ILE A 169 15.93 5.86 35.94
CA ILE A 169 14.71 6.46 36.46
C ILE A 169 14.56 6.06 37.92
N ASN A 170 14.17 6.99 38.78
CA ASN A 170 13.95 6.75 40.21
C ASN A 170 12.58 6.10 40.51
N LYS A 171 12.24 5.07 39.72
CA LYS A 171 11.06 4.23 39.87
C LYS A 171 11.30 2.90 39.17
N ARG A 172 10.78 1.79 39.70
CA ARG A 172 10.71 0.51 39.01
C ARG A 172 9.62 0.52 37.93
N LEU A 173 10.03 0.32 36.67
CA LEU A 173 9.17 0.29 35.48
C LEU A 173 9.39 -1.02 34.73
N THR A 174 8.35 -1.83 34.61
CA THR A 174 8.34 -3.06 33.82
C THR A 174 8.01 -2.78 32.36
N SER A 175 8.23 -3.74 31.47
CA SER A 175 7.83 -3.63 30.06
C SER A 175 6.33 -3.36 29.86
N ASP A 176 5.48 -3.69 30.85
CA ASP A 176 4.06 -3.37 30.82
C ASP A 176 3.76 -1.91 31.20
N ASP A 177 4.66 -1.26 31.95
CA ASP A 177 4.60 0.17 32.27
C ASP A 177 5.12 1.04 31.13
N LEU A 178 6.02 0.50 30.29
CA LEU A 178 6.63 1.15 29.12
C LEU A 178 5.66 1.23 27.93
N LYS A 179 4.64 2.08 28.05
CA LYS A 179 3.59 2.25 27.04
C LYS A 179 4.08 3.06 25.83
N HIS A 180 3.43 2.86 24.68
CA HIS A 180 3.70 3.67 23.48
C HIS A 180 3.49 5.16 23.78
N GLY A 181 4.48 5.99 23.46
CA GLY A 181 4.42 7.45 23.61
C GLY A 181 4.58 7.97 25.03
N SER A 182 4.86 7.13 26.04
CA SER A 182 5.14 7.61 27.40
C SER A 182 6.53 8.22 27.49
N SER A 183 6.68 9.28 28.29
CA SER A 183 7.97 9.79 28.74
C SER A 183 8.13 9.60 30.25
N PHE A 184 9.38 9.52 30.70
CA PHE A 184 9.73 9.42 32.12
C PHE A 184 10.96 10.28 32.41
N SER A 185 10.89 11.08 33.48
CA SER A 185 12.01 11.88 33.93
C SER A 185 13.15 10.98 34.39
N SER A 186 14.32 11.18 33.79
CA SER A 186 15.55 10.49 34.19
C SER A 186 16.10 11.05 35.50
N MET A 187 17.09 10.38 36.07
CA MET A 187 17.81 10.86 37.24
C MET A 187 18.83 11.96 36.91
N TYR A 188 18.95 12.37 35.64
CA TYR A 188 19.81 13.46 35.21
C TYR A 188 18.97 14.69 34.82
N GLN A 189 18.97 15.70 35.70
CA GLN A 189 18.27 17.00 35.51
C GLN A 189 16.79 16.87 35.11
N ASP A 190 16.13 15.77 35.48
CA ASP A 190 14.76 15.43 35.08
C ASP A 190 14.52 15.43 33.55
N PHE A 191 15.58 15.29 32.74
CA PHE A 191 15.41 15.15 31.30
C PHE A 191 14.63 13.88 30.99
N ASP A 192 13.65 14.02 30.11
CA ASP A 192 12.75 12.93 29.75
C ASP A 192 13.45 11.87 28.89
N VAL A 193 13.07 10.62 29.17
CA VAL A 193 13.38 9.43 28.38
C VAL A 193 12.10 8.99 27.68
N HIS A 194 12.13 8.93 26.35
CA HIS A 194 10.97 8.68 25.51
C HIS A 194 10.84 7.20 25.13
N ILE A 195 9.65 6.66 25.33
CA ILE A 195 9.34 5.25 25.06
C ILE A 195 8.45 5.11 23.84
N GLN A 196 8.82 4.21 22.93
CA GLN A 196 7.95 3.80 21.83
C GLN A 196 7.72 2.29 21.85
N HIS A 197 6.45 1.90 21.74
CA HIS A 197 6.05 0.51 21.60
C HIS A 197 5.40 0.28 20.23
N TYR A 198 5.93 -0.68 19.48
CA TYR A 198 5.46 -0.98 18.14
C TYR A 198 4.59 -2.23 18.10
N SER A 199 3.69 -2.29 17.12
CA SER A 199 2.75 -3.42 16.93
C SER A 199 3.44 -4.76 16.66
N ASN A 200 4.70 -4.75 16.23
CA ASN A 200 5.53 -5.93 16.05
C ASN A 200 6.18 -6.44 17.36
N GLY A 201 5.92 -5.78 18.49
CA GLY A 201 6.45 -6.13 19.81
C GLY A 201 7.78 -5.48 20.17
N ILE A 202 8.40 -4.73 19.25
CA ILE A 202 9.62 -3.99 19.52
C ILE A 202 9.31 -2.81 20.45
N VAL A 203 10.15 -2.63 21.46
CA VAL A 203 10.11 -1.48 22.37
C VAL A 203 11.42 -0.74 22.22
N THR A 204 11.38 0.59 22.16
CA THR A 204 12.57 1.44 22.11
C THR A 204 12.52 2.51 23.19
N VAL A 205 13.69 2.86 23.71
CA VAL A 205 13.98 3.96 24.63
C VAL A 205 14.87 4.94 23.87
N ASN A 206 14.40 6.14 23.58
CA ASN A 206 15.11 7.11 22.72
C ASN A 206 15.63 6.47 21.41
N CYS A 207 14.79 5.68 20.75
CA CYS A 207 15.14 4.85 19.58
C CYS A 207 16.19 3.75 19.79
N ALA A 208 16.78 3.58 20.98
CA ALA A 208 17.54 2.40 21.34
C ALA A 208 16.59 1.23 21.64
N ARG A 209 16.74 0.10 20.96
CA ARG A 209 15.86 -1.05 21.11
C ARG A 209 16.18 -1.81 22.39
N LEU A 210 15.13 -2.27 23.07
CA LEU A 210 15.24 -3.17 24.20
C LEU A 210 15.65 -4.57 23.72
N VAL A 211 16.81 -5.03 24.16
CA VAL A 211 17.39 -6.34 23.83
C VAL A 211 16.98 -7.39 24.86
N LYS A 212 17.11 -7.05 26.16
CA LYS A 212 16.68 -7.89 27.28
C LYS A 212 15.83 -7.03 28.20
N THR A 213 14.60 -7.44 28.49
CA THR A 213 13.69 -6.67 29.34
C THR A 213 13.52 -7.33 30.69
N ASP A 214 12.96 -6.58 31.64
CA ASP A 214 12.40 -7.08 32.90
C ASP A 214 13.38 -7.89 33.77
N GLN A 215 14.63 -7.46 33.85
CA GLN A 215 15.62 -8.12 34.69
C GLN A 215 15.51 -7.55 36.11
N HIS A 216 14.74 -8.25 36.95
CA HIS A 216 14.44 -7.79 38.30
C HIS A 216 15.67 -7.80 39.20
N ALA A 217 15.81 -6.74 39.98
CA ALA A 217 16.83 -6.56 41.01
C ALA A 217 16.16 -6.36 42.38
N THR A 218 16.92 -6.49 43.47
CA THR A 218 16.40 -6.26 44.84
C THR A 218 15.94 -4.81 45.06
N ASN A 219 16.61 -3.85 44.43
CA ASN A 219 16.36 -2.42 44.53
C ASN A 219 15.90 -1.81 43.18
N GLY A 220 15.35 -2.61 42.26
CA GLY A 220 14.81 -2.09 41.00
C GLY A 220 14.70 -3.09 39.86
N ILE A 221 14.99 -2.62 38.64
CA ILE A 221 14.89 -3.40 37.40
C ILE A 221 15.90 -2.91 36.36
N VAL A 222 16.45 -3.83 35.57
CA VAL A 222 17.37 -3.54 34.48
C VAL A 222 16.72 -3.94 33.15
N HIS A 223 16.80 -3.05 32.16
CA HIS A 223 16.50 -3.35 30.75
C HIS A 223 17.77 -3.10 29.95
N VAL A 224 18.21 -4.06 29.15
CA VAL A 224 19.38 -3.90 28.29
C VAL A 224 18.95 -3.25 26.96
N VAL A 225 19.60 -2.15 26.58
CA VAL A 225 19.36 -1.42 25.33
C VAL A 225 20.54 -1.56 24.37
N ASP A 226 20.29 -1.45 23.06
CA ASP A 226 21.33 -1.66 22.03
C ASP A 226 22.11 -0.42 21.60
N ARG A 227 21.84 0.74 22.22
CA ARG A 227 22.60 1.98 22.04
C ARG A 227 22.72 2.73 23.35
N VAL A 228 23.77 3.55 23.48
CA VAL A 228 23.88 4.54 24.55
C VAL A 228 22.95 5.70 24.18
N ILE A 229 21.99 6.02 25.05
CA ILE A 229 21.02 7.10 24.83
C ILE A 229 21.58 8.44 25.29
N THR A 230 21.15 9.51 24.63
CA THR A 230 21.54 10.89 24.95
C THR A 230 20.31 11.73 25.25
N ALA A 231 20.49 12.78 26.05
CA ALA A 231 19.43 13.74 26.36
C ALA A 231 18.89 14.39 25.08
N VAL A 232 17.57 14.51 25.02
CA VAL A 232 16.86 15.10 23.88
C VAL A 232 16.43 16.50 24.25
N THR A 233 17.12 17.51 23.72
CA THR A 233 16.86 18.93 24.02
C THR A 233 16.24 19.67 22.84
N ASN A 234 16.45 19.17 21.62
CA ASN A 234 16.11 19.86 20.38
C ASN A 234 14.77 19.30 19.85
N ASN A 235 13.94 20.16 19.27
CA ASN A 235 12.77 19.72 18.47
C ASN A 235 13.18 19.56 17.00
N ILE A 236 12.25 19.14 16.14
CA ILE A 236 12.51 18.98 14.70
C ILE A 236 12.97 20.30 14.07
N GLN A 237 12.32 21.44 14.39
CA GLN A 237 12.71 22.76 13.86
C GLN A 237 14.17 23.11 14.19
N SER A 238 14.62 22.79 15.41
CA SER A 238 16.01 23.05 15.85
C SER A 238 17.04 22.32 14.99
N PHE A 239 16.73 21.11 14.49
CA PHE A 239 17.60 20.41 13.53
C PHE A 239 17.65 21.13 12.18
N LEU A 240 16.52 21.67 11.72
CA LEU A 240 16.47 22.44 10.47
C LEU A 240 17.27 23.75 10.58
N ASP A 241 17.28 24.37 11.75
CA ASP A 241 17.94 25.66 11.98
C ASP A 241 19.46 25.55 12.16
N THR A 242 19.95 24.38 12.60
CA THR A 242 21.36 24.21 13.00
C THR A 242 22.17 23.35 12.04
N ASP A 243 21.54 22.49 11.24
CA ASP A 243 22.26 21.58 10.34
C ASP A 243 22.44 22.22 8.94
N GLU A 244 23.70 22.39 8.54
CA GLU A 244 24.06 23.00 7.26
C GLU A 244 23.57 22.19 6.05
N ASP A 245 23.38 20.87 6.21
CA ASP A 245 22.88 19.97 5.16
C ASP A 245 21.37 20.13 4.91
N LEU A 246 20.65 20.86 5.76
CA LEU A 246 19.19 21.01 5.71
C LEU A 246 18.70 22.42 5.34
N THR A 247 19.61 23.35 4.98
CA THR A 247 19.24 24.75 4.70
C THR A 247 18.18 24.92 3.61
N LYS A 248 18.16 24.09 2.55
CA LYS A 248 17.09 24.13 1.53
C LYS A 248 15.76 23.61 2.04
N LEU A 249 15.77 22.60 2.90
CA LEU A 249 14.57 22.08 3.56
C LEU A 249 13.99 23.12 4.52
N GLN A 250 14.84 23.75 5.33
CA GLN A 250 14.46 24.84 6.24
C GLN A 250 13.73 25.95 5.47
N LYS A 251 14.36 26.47 4.40
CA LYS A 251 13.74 27.48 3.54
C LYS A 251 12.38 27.04 2.97
N ALA A 252 12.27 25.78 2.52
CA ALA A 252 11.02 25.24 2.01
C ALA A 252 9.93 25.15 3.09
N VAL A 253 10.31 24.79 4.33
CA VAL A 253 9.41 24.77 5.49
C VAL A 253 8.91 26.17 5.83
N ASP A 254 9.79 27.18 5.78
CA ASP A 254 9.44 28.60 5.98
C ASP A 254 8.46 29.08 4.91
N ASP A 255 8.78 28.86 3.64
CA ASP A 255 7.97 29.28 2.48
C ASP A 255 6.58 28.58 2.50
N ALA A 256 6.49 27.37 3.06
CA ALA A 256 5.22 26.63 3.23
C ALA A 256 4.48 26.94 4.56
N SER A 257 5.07 27.78 5.43
CA SER A 257 4.55 28.09 6.76
C SER A 257 4.30 26.85 7.63
N LEU A 258 5.23 25.88 7.61
CA LEU A 258 5.15 24.64 8.39
C LEU A 258 5.97 24.66 9.68
N ASN A 259 6.62 25.76 10.04
CA ASN A 259 7.45 25.90 11.24
C ASN A 259 6.70 25.49 12.51
N SER A 260 5.46 25.97 12.67
CA SER A 260 4.64 25.60 13.84
C SER A 260 4.41 24.09 13.97
N LEU A 261 4.32 23.34 12.86
CA LEU A 261 4.22 21.88 12.90
C LEU A 261 5.54 21.24 13.38
N MET A 262 6.67 21.84 13.04
CA MET A 262 8.02 21.37 13.41
C MET A 262 8.45 21.80 14.82
N GLU A 263 7.80 22.81 15.39
CA GLU A 263 8.06 23.34 16.73
C GLU A 263 7.15 22.72 17.79
N ASN A 264 5.86 22.58 17.47
CA ASN A 264 4.84 22.16 18.44
C ASN A 264 5.06 20.72 18.93
N GLU A 265 4.54 20.44 20.13
CA GLU A 265 4.50 19.10 20.68
C GLU A 265 3.77 18.11 19.75
N GLY A 266 4.30 16.90 19.64
CA GLY A 266 3.78 15.88 18.74
C GLY A 266 4.65 14.64 18.70
N SER A 267 4.30 13.71 17.82
CA SER A 267 5.09 12.50 17.56
C SER A 267 5.20 12.28 16.06
N TYR A 268 6.17 12.93 15.43
CA TYR A 268 6.37 12.88 13.99
C TYR A 268 7.55 12.01 13.59
N THR A 269 7.54 11.54 12.34
CA THR A 269 8.76 11.11 11.65
C THR A 269 8.97 12.01 10.46
N LEU A 270 10.09 12.72 10.40
CA LEU A 270 10.48 13.52 9.24
C LEU A 270 11.57 12.77 8.46
N PHE A 271 11.29 12.47 7.20
CA PHE A 271 12.32 12.09 6.24
C PHE A 271 12.90 13.36 5.64
N ALA A 272 13.97 13.90 6.23
CA ALA A 272 14.53 15.20 5.88
C ALA A 272 15.41 15.10 4.62
N PRO A 273 14.99 15.66 3.47
CA PRO A 273 15.85 15.75 2.30
C PRO A 273 17.01 16.71 2.54
N THR A 274 18.22 16.19 2.32
CA THR A 274 19.47 16.96 2.32
C THR A 274 19.55 17.95 1.15
N ASN A 275 20.45 18.92 1.21
CA ASN A 275 20.67 19.89 0.13
C ASN A 275 20.96 19.21 -1.22
N GLU A 276 21.70 18.10 -1.21
CA GLU A 276 22.00 17.29 -2.39
C GLU A 276 20.74 16.64 -2.97
N ALA A 277 19.77 16.28 -2.12
CA ALA A 277 18.50 15.71 -2.57
C ALA A 277 17.71 16.73 -3.41
N PHE A 278 17.74 18.01 -3.04
CA PHE A 278 17.14 19.10 -3.83
C PHE A 278 17.90 19.35 -5.13
N GLU A 279 19.24 19.24 -5.15
CA GLU A 279 20.08 19.49 -6.33
C GLU A 279 19.90 18.44 -7.44
N LYS A 280 19.50 17.23 -7.07
CA LYS A 280 19.18 16.16 -8.03
C LYS A 280 17.91 16.44 -8.84
N ILE A 281 17.09 17.40 -8.43
CA ILE A 281 15.82 17.69 -9.10
C ILE A 281 16.05 18.67 -10.25
N PRO A 282 15.49 18.41 -11.45
CA PRO A 282 15.56 19.36 -12.55
C PRO A 282 15.06 20.75 -12.12
N LYS A 283 15.86 21.79 -12.39
CA LYS A 283 15.58 23.15 -11.91
C LYS A 283 14.17 23.65 -12.25
N GLU A 284 13.72 23.42 -13.48
CA GLU A 284 12.37 23.78 -13.93
C GLU A 284 11.27 23.15 -13.07
N MET A 285 11.44 21.88 -12.70
CA MET A 285 10.49 21.16 -11.86
C MET A 285 10.52 21.69 -10.42
N LEU A 286 11.72 21.91 -9.87
CA LEU A 286 11.88 22.39 -8.51
C LEU A 286 11.31 23.81 -8.35
N ASP A 287 11.66 24.73 -9.25
CA ASP A 287 11.17 26.11 -9.25
C ASP A 287 9.63 26.14 -9.34
N ARG A 288 9.02 25.26 -10.16
CA ARG A 288 7.57 25.16 -10.26
C ARG A 288 6.92 24.70 -8.96
N ILE A 289 7.49 23.71 -8.29
CA ILE A 289 6.92 23.16 -7.04
C ILE A 289 7.06 24.18 -5.90
N ILE A 290 8.23 24.82 -5.75
CA ILE A 290 8.47 25.80 -4.68
C ILE A 290 7.57 27.03 -4.84
N ASN A 291 7.35 27.49 -6.07
CA ASN A 291 6.52 28.67 -6.33
C ASN A 291 4.99 28.40 -6.31
N ASP A 292 4.55 27.15 -6.12
CA ASP A 292 3.14 26.79 -5.92
C ASP A 292 2.94 26.37 -4.45
N PRO A 293 2.31 27.22 -3.60
CA PRO A 293 2.16 26.94 -2.18
C PRO A 293 1.42 25.63 -1.86
N VAL A 294 0.50 25.22 -2.73
CA VAL A 294 -0.22 23.95 -2.57
C VAL A 294 0.73 22.79 -2.88
N ALA A 295 1.50 22.90 -3.97
CA ALA A 295 2.44 21.85 -4.33
C ALA A 295 3.58 21.71 -3.32
N LEU A 296 4.14 22.82 -2.85
CA LEU A 296 5.20 22.82 -1.84
C LEU A 296 4.72 22.18 -0.53
N LYS A 297 3.51 22.54 -0.06
CA LYS A 297 2.93 21.94 1.15
C LYS A 297 2.67 20.44 0.99
N GLU A 298 2.15 20.01 -0.16
CA GLU A 298 1.93 18.58 -0.48
C GLU A 298 3.27 17.81 -0.52
N LEU A 299 4.31 18.40 -1.12
CA LEU A 299 5.66 17.83 -1.15
C LEU A 299 6.19 17.62 0.26
N LEU A 300 6.16 18.64 1.12
CA LEU A 300 6.68 18.56 2.48
C LEU A 300 5.87 17.60 3.35
N ASN A 301 4.53 17.62 3.25
CA ASN A 301 3.68 16.68 3.96
C ASN A 301 3.92 15.21 3.54
N TYR A 302 4.41 14.96 2.33
CA TYR A 302 4.77 13.60 1.90
C TYR A 302 6.05 13.07 2.56
N HIS A 303 6.86 13.95 3.16
CA HIS A 303 8.05 13.57 3.92
C HIS A 303 7.78 13.33 5.41
N ILE A 304 6.54 13.53 5.87
CA ILE A 304 6.20 13.51 7.30
C ILE A 304 5.20 12.40 7.60
N LEU A 305 5.46 11.59 8.63
CA LEU A 305 4.51 10.62 9.20
C LEU A 305 3.90 11.16 10.50
N LYS A 306 2.66 10.75 10.80
CA LYS A 306 1.91 11.11 12.02
C LYS A 306 2.36 10.40 13.31
N SER A 307 3.36 9.53 13.22
CA SER A 307 3.88 8.75 14.35
C SER A 307 5.40 8.64 14.27
N MET A 308 6.05 8.54 15.43
CA MET A 308 7.50 8.35 15.53
C MET A 308 7.90 6.90 15.22
N HIS A 309 8.69 6.72 14.17
CA HIS A 309 9.22 5.43 13.72
C HIS A 309 10.74 5.44 13.77
N CYS A 310 11.30 4.85 14.83
CA CYS A 310 12.74 4.58 14.92
C CYS A 310 13.14 3.50 13.91
N ALA A 311 14.38 3.52 13.43
CA ALA A 311 14.87 2.59 12.42
C ALA A 311 14.76 1.12 12.89
N GLU A 312 15.13 0.84 14.15
CA GLU A 312 15.03 -0.51 14.73
C GLU A 312 13.59 -1.04 14.85
N SER A 313 12.57 -0.19 14.68
CA SER A 313 11.17 -0.63 14.63
C SER A 313 10.80 -1.28 13.29
N ILE A 314 11.56 -1.00 12.23
CA ILE A 314 11.29 -1.46 10.87
C ILE A 314 12.08 -2.74 10.60
N VAL A 315 11.37 -3.85 10.49
CA VAL A 315 11.96 -5.19 10.27
C VAL A 315 11.51 -5.84 8.96
N ALA A 316 10.58 -5.20 8.25
CA ALA A 316 10.07 -5.56 6.93
C ALA A 316 9.33 -4.35 6.32
N GLY A 317 9.04 -4.42 5.02
CA GLY A 317 8.20 -3.43 4.33
C GLY A 317 6.87 -3.22 5.05
N THR A 318 6.65 -2.00 5.50
CA THR A 318 5.51 -1.55 6.30
C THR A 318 4.87 -0.35 5.61
N PRO A 319 3.59 -0.42 5.20
CA PRO A 319 2.88 0.72 4.63
C PRO A 319 2.56 1.73 5.74
N LEU A 320 3.04 2.97 5.61
CA LEU A 320 2.80 4.06 6.55
C LEU A 320 2.20 5.26 5.82
N GLU A 321 1.13 5.83 6.35
CA GLU A 321 0.46 7.00 5.76
C GLU A 321 1.22 8.28 6.11
N THR A 322 1.53 9.08 5.10
CA THR A 322 2.17 10.41 5.25
C THR A 322 1.12 11.47 5.63
N LEU A 323 1.54 12.66 6.06
CA LEU A 323 0.62 13.78 6.28
C LEU A 323 -0.11 14.20 4.99
N GLN A 324 0.49 13.94 3.83
CA GLN A 324 -0.11 14.17 2.53
C GLN A 324 -1.26 13.18 2.23
N GLY A 325 -1.26 12.01 2.88
CA GLY A 325 -2.27 10.96 2.74
C GLY A 325 -1.85 9.80 1.83
N THR A 326 -0.81 9.97 1.02
CA THR A 326 -0.22 8.84 0.27
C THR A 326 0.55 7.92 1.21
N VAL A 327 0.40 6.62 0.99
CA VAL A 327 1.13 5.58 1.74
C VAL A 327 2.56 5.46 1.20
N LEU A 328 3.53 5.55 2.10
CA LEU A 328 4.94 5.29 1.87
C LEU A 328 5.26 3.88 2.35
N GLU A 329 5.90 3.06 1.52
CA GLU A 329 6.39 1.75 1.96
C GLU A 329 7.76 1.93 2.64
N VAL A 330 7.76 1.86 3.97
CA VAL A 330 8.98 1.98 4.78
C VAL A 330 9.48 0.58 5.14
N GLY A 331 10.69 0.27 4.72
CA GLY A 331 11.30 -1.05 4.85
C GLY A 331 12.76 -0.97 5.27
N CYS A 332 13.47 -2.09 5.11
CA CYS A 332 14.89 -2.20 5.38
C CYS A 332 15.52 -3.33 4.54
N ASP A 333 16.78 -3.16 4.15
CA ASP A 333 17.65 -4.19 3.58
C ASP A 333 18.95 -4.27 4.39
N GLY A 334 19.10 -5.33 5.18
CA GLY A 334 20.15 -5.40 6.19
C GLY A 334 19.97 -4.32 7.25
N GLU A 335 20.96 -3.44 7.39
CA GLU A 335 20.92 -2.31 8.32
C GLU A 335 20.41 -1.02 7.67
N ALA A 336 20.32 -0.98 6.34
CA ALA A 336 19.85 0.20 5.63
C ALA A 336 18.32 0.28 5.66
N MET A 337 17.79 1.42 6.10
CA MET A 337 16.38 1.74 6.00
C MET A 337 16.05 2.12 4.55
N THR A 338 14.92 1.63 4.03
CA THR A 338 14.51 1.84 2.63
C THR A 338 13.16 2.52 2.54
N LEU A 339 12.98 3.42 1.57
CA LEU A 339 11.71 4.07 1.26
C LEU A 339 11.28 3.68 -0.15
N ASN A 340 10.07 3.11 -0.28
CA ASN A 340 9.57 2.50 -1.52
C ASN A 340 10.57 1.52 -2.16
N GLY A 341 11.27 0.75 -1.32
CA GLY A 341 12.30 -0.22 -1.74
C GLY A 341 13.66 0.38 -2.12
N LYS A 342 13.82 1.71 -2.09
CA LYS A 342 15.11 2.38 -2.37
C LYS A 342 15.89 2.67 -1.09
N SER A 343 17.20 2.40 -1.10
CA SER A 343 18.12 2.71 0.00
C SER A 343 18.63 4.16 -0.07
N ILE A 344 17.75 5.11 0.21
CA ILE A 344 18.03 6.56 0.12
C ILE A 344 18.18 7.24 1.48
N VAL A 345 17.98 6.51 2.57
CA VAL A 345 18.17 7.02 3.93
C VAL A 345 19.66 6.97 4.26
N THR A 346 20.27 8.12 4.54
CA THR A 346 21.72 8.26 4.78
C THR A 346 22.08 8.31 6.26
N SER A 347 21.19 8.84 7.10
CA SER A 347 21.34 8.87 8.56
C SER A 347 19.98 8.62 9.20
N THR A 348 19.96 7.83 10.28
CA THR A 348 18.73 7.47 10.99
C THR A 348 18.72 7.99 12.42
N ASP A 349 17.53 8.07 13.00
CA ASP A 349 17.30 8.23 14.45
C ASP A 349 17.86 9.54 15.05
N LYS A 350 17.80 10.66 14.32
CA LYS A 350 18.05 11.99 14.91
C LYS A 350 16.83 12.36 15.75
N LEU A 351 16.94 12.13 17.06
CA LEU A 351 15.81 12.21 17.97
C LEU A 351 15.57 13.64 18.44
N GLY A 352 14.34 14.13 18.32
CA GLY A 352 13.88 15.39 18.86
C GLY A 352 12.70 15.22 19.81
N THR A 353 12.39 16.27 20.57
CA THR A 353 11.33 16.27 21.59
C THR A 353 9.93 16.00 21.03
N ASN A 354 9.70 16.33 19.75
CA ASN A 354 8.42 16.14 19.05
C ASN A 354 8.48 15.12 17.90
N GLY A 355 9.56 14.35 17.76
CA GLY A 355 9.67 13.36 16.69
C GLY A 355 11.07 12.84 16.40
N VAL A 356 11.19 12.08 15.32
CA VAL A 356 12.46 11.52 14.85
C VAL A 356 12.72 11.98 13.41
N VAL A 357 13.97 12.35 13.12
CA VAL A 357 14.41 12.76 11.79
C VAL A 357 15.33 11.70 11.19
N HIS A 358 15.07 11.33 9.94
CA HIS A 358 15.92 10.45 9.13
C HIS A 358 16.33 11.22 7.88
N TYR A 359 17.63 11.31 7.60
CA TYR A 359 18.14 12.10 6.48
C TYR A 359 18.05 11.28 5.21
N ILE A 360 17.63 11.90 4.11
CA ILE A 360 17.50 11.24 2.81
C ILE A 360 18.27 12.01 1.74
N ASN A 361 18.81 11.27 0.77
CA ASN A 361 19.58 11.83 -0.35
C ASN A 361 18.80 11.90 -1.67
N GLU A 362 17.50 11.60 -1.67
CA GLU A 362 16.57 11.80 -2.79
C GLU A 362 15.31 12.48 -2.27
N LEU A 363 14.76 13.45 -3.03
CA LEU A 363 13.50 14.10 -2.68
C LEU A 363 12.32 13.16 -2.97
N LEU A 364 11.42 12.98 -2.00
CA LEU A 364 10.19 12.22 -2.19
C LEU A 364 9.14 13.11 -2.87
N ILE A 365 8.89 12.88 -4.16
CA ILE A 365 7.95 13.69 -4.94
C ILE A 365 6.62 12.93 -5.12
N PRO A 366 5.53 13.33 -4.43
CA PRO A 366 4.24 12.67 -4.56
C PRO A 366 3.61 12.93 -5.94
N ASP A 367 2.66 12.09 -6.35
CA ASP A 367 1.98 12.28 -7.63
C ASP A 367 1.20 13.61 -7.68
N SER A 368 0.69 14.10 -6.53
CA SER A 368 -0.10 15.33 -6.42
C SER A 368 0.62 16.63 -6.80
N VAL A 369 1.95 16.62 -6.92
CA VAL A 369 2.77 17.79 -7.32
C VAL A 369 3.35 17.67 -8.73
N LYS A 370 3.14 16.51 -9.38
CA LYS A 370 3.64 16.25 -10.74
C LYS A 370 2.71 16.81 -11.80
N THR A 371 3.30 17.19 -12.94
CA THR A 371 2.56 17.45 -14.18
C THR A 371 2.07 16.14 -14.81
N LEU A 372 1.18 16.20 -15.81
CA LEU A 372 0.75 15.01 -16.54
C LEU A 372 1.93 14.34 -17.26
N LYS A 373 2.89 15.12 -17.78
CA LYS A 373 4.12 14.60 -18.39
C LYS A 373 4.93 13.78 -17.40
N GLU A 374 5.24 14.35 -16.24
CA GLU A 374 6.02 13.68 -15.20
C GLU A 374 5.29 12.45 -14.63
N LEU A 375 3.96 12.51 -14.50
CA LEU A 375 3.17 11.34 -14.13
C LEU A 375 3.30 10.23 -15.16
N ALA A 376 3.11 10.53 -16.44
CA ALA A 376 3.19 9.56 -17.52
C ALA A 376 4.60 8.98 -17.68
N GLU A 377 5.65 9.78 -17.46
CA GLU A 377 7.05 9.34 -17.45
C GLU A 377 7.37 8.45 -16.23
N SER A 378 6.70 8.67 -15.09
CA SER A 378 6.88 7.85 -13.88
C SER A 378 6.18 6.49 -13.92
N VAL A 379 5.41 6.19 -14.97
CA VAL A 379 4.64 4.94 -15.12
C VAL A 379 5.17 4.18 -16.34
N PRO A 380 6.08 3.19 -16.16
CA PRO A 380 6.69 2.47 -17.28
C PRO A 380 5.68 1.77 -18.21
N GLN A 381 4.53 1.37 -17.66
CA GLN A 381 3.48 0.66 -18.40
C GLN A 381 2.81 1.51 -19.49
N VAL A 382 2.97 2.84 -19.49
CA VAL A 382 2.36 3.74 -20.50
C VAL A 382 3.41 4.52 -21.30
N SER A 383 4.68 4.14 -21.22
CA SER A 383 5.81 4.85 -21.87
C SER A 383 5.64 5.02 -23.39
N THR A 384 5.02 4.04 -24.07
CA THR A 384 4.69 4.14 -25.51
C THR A 384 3.69 5.27 -25.77
N ALA A 385 2.61 5.33 -24.98
CA ALA A 385 1.62 6.39 -25.08
C ALA A 385 2.24 7.76 -24.78
N THR A 386 3.07 7.86 -23.74
CA THR A 386 3.79 9.09 -23.37
C THR A 386 4.57 9.66 -24.57
N LYS A 387 5.32 8.80 -25.27
CA LYS A 387 6.05 9.21 -26.48
C LYS A 387 5.10 9.68 -27.59
N LEU A 388 4.02 8.96 -27.85
CA LEU A 388 3.04 9.33 -28.88
C LEU A 388 2.36 10.67 -28.59
N PHE A 389 2.08 10.99 -27.32
CA PHE A 389 1.55 12.30 -26.95
C PHE A 389 2.54 13.43 -27.25
N THR A 390 3.81 13.24 -26.90
CA THR A 390 4.88 14.19 -27.23
C THR A 390 5.04 14.37 -28.73
N ASP A 391 5.10 13.28 -29.50
CA ASP A 391 5.23 13.29 -30.96
C ASP A 391 3.98 13.91 -31.65
N ALA A 392 2.82 13.84 -31.01
CA ALA A 392 1.58 14.48 -31.48
C ALA A 392 1.51 15.99 -31.19
N GLY A 393 2.51 16.54 -30.48
CA GLY A 393 2.59 17.96 -30.13
C GLY A 393 1.69 18.35 -28.96
N LEU A 394 1.41 17.42 -28.03
CA LEU A 394 0.56 17.64 -26.86
C LEU A 394 1.33 18.10 -25.60
N ASN A 395 2.63 18.39 -25.72
CA ASN A 395 3.44 18.88 -24.60
C ASN A 395 2.81 20.04 -23.82
N PRO A 396 2.20 21.08 -24.45
CA PRO A 396 1.57 22.16 -23.70
C PRO A 396 0.46 21.69 -22.75
N GLN A 397 -0.31 20.67 -23.14
CA GLN A 397 -1.35 20.08 -22.29
C GLN A 397 -0.77 19.18 -21.19
N LEU A 398 0.40 18.59 -21.44
CA LEU A 398 1.04 17.68 -20.50
C LEU A 398 1.87 18.40 -19.42
N THR A 399 2.44 19.57 -19.72
CA THR A 399 3.29 20.34 -18.81
C THR A 399 2.62 21.58 -18.24
N GLY A 400 1.53 22.05 -18.86
CA GLY A 400 0.80 23.24 -18.44
C GLY A 400 0.00 23.07 -17.14
N SER A 401 -0.61 24.17 -16.70
CA SER A 401 -1.44 24.25 -15.49
C SER A 401 -2.94 24.10 -15.74
N GLU A 402 -3.35 23.93 -16.99
CA GLU A 402 -4.75 23.72 -17.35
C GLU A 402 -5.22 22.33 -16.93
N ALA A 403 -6.47 22.24 -16.48
CA ALA A 403 -7.02 21.01 -15.96
C ALA A 403 -7.41 20.06 -17.10
N PHE A 404 -6.71 18.93 -17.19
CA PHE A 404 -6.96 17.88 -18.17
C PHE A 404 -7.01 16.50 -17.54
N THR A 405 -7.67 15.57 -18.23
CA THR A 405 -7.58 14.14 -17.92
C THR A 405 -7.00 13.40 -19.10
N LEU A 406 -5.85 12.77 -18.90
CA LEU A 406 -5.13 12.01 -19.93
C LEU A 406 -5.57 10.54 -19.90
N MET A 407 -6.13 10.04 -20.99
CA MET A 407 -6.33 8.61 -21.18
C MET A 407 -5.07 8.00 -21.79
N ALA A 408 -4.24 7.34 -20.99
CA ALA A 408 -2.98 6.74 -21.43
C ALA A 408 -3.12 5.22 -21.58
N PRO A 409 -3.14 4.68 -22.82
CA PRO A 409 -3.17 3.24 -23.03
C PRO A 409 -1.89 2.57 -22.52
N GLN A 410 -2.02 1.36 -21.98
CA GLN A 410 -0.88 0.52 -21.63
C GLN A 410 -0.08 0.14 -22.88
N ASN A 411 1.21 -0.18 -22.70
CA ASN A 411 2.09 -0.58 -23.81
C ASN A 411 1.50 -1.77 -24.60
N ASP A 412 0.86 -2.71 -23.91
CA ASP A 412 0.26 -3.91 -24.54
C ASP A 412 -0.96 -3.60 -25.43
N ALA A 413 -1.55 -2.40 -25.29
CA ALA A 413 -2.63 -1.92 -26.17
C ALA A 413 -2.13 -1.64 -27.60
N PHE A 414 -0.82 -1.42 -27.76
CA PHE A 414 -0.20 -1.01 -29.01
C PHE A 414 0.33 -2.24 -29.76
N LYS A 415 -0.41 -2.72 -30.77
CA LYS A 415 0.03 -3.81 -31.67
C LYS A 415 0.82 -3.28 -32.86
N GLY A 416 2.08 -3.71 -33.02
CA GLY A 416 2.91 -3.42 -34.20
C GLY A 416 3.77 -2.17 -34.09
N THR A 417 4.29 -1.69 -35.23
CA THR A 417 5.12 -0.48 -35.31
C THR A 417 4.26 0.73 -35.66
N PHE A 418 4.44 1.83 -34.93
CA PHE A 418 3.64 3.05 -35.12
C PHE A 418 4.46 4.16 -35.77
N SER A 419 3.85 4.84 -36.73
CA SER A 419 4.34 6.10 -37.30
C SER A 419 3.35 7.22 -36.99
N MET A 420 3.86 8.43 -36.74
CA MET A 420 3.01 9.59 -36.42
C MET A 420 2.33 10.16 -37.69
N THR A 421 1.28 9.49 -38.15
CA THR A 421 0.44 9.97 -39.27
C THR A 421 -0.50 11.10 -38.82
N PRO A 422 -1.09 11.88 -39.74
CA PRO A 422 -2.11 12.88 -39.39
C PRO A 422 -3.30 12.29 -38.61
N GLU A 423 -3.72 11.07 -38.96
CA GLU A 423 -4.81 10.33 -38.31
C GLU A 423 -4.41 9.95 -36.88
N MET A 424 -3.20 9.43 -36.68
CA MET A 424 -2.67 9.11 -35.35
C MET A 424 -2.57 10.38 -34.49
N ARG A 425 -2.07 11.49 -35.04
CA ARG A 425 -2.01 12.78 -34.33
C ARG A 425 -3.40 13.24 -33.86
N LYS A 426 -4.41 13.11 -34.71
CA LYS A 426 -5.80 13.41 -34.36
C LYS A 426 -6.33 12.46 -33.29
N LEU A 427 -5.98 11.17 -33.38
CA LEU A 427 -6.37 10.16 -32.40
C LEU A 427 -5.78 10.44 -31.01
N MET A 428 -4.51 10.81 -30.92
CA MET A 428 -3.87 11.15 -29.65
C MET A 428 -4.50 12.39 -29.00
N ARG A 429 -4.97 13.37 -29.79
CA ARG A 429 -5.73 14.53 -29.26
C ARG A 429 -7.04 14.13 -28.59
N LYS A 430 -7.69 13.07 -29.06
CA LYS A 430 -8.93 12.53 -28.48
C LYS A 430 -8.72 11.76 -27.18
N HIS A 431 -7.48 11.41 -26.86
CA HIS A 431 -7.14 10.82 -25.57
C HIS A 431 -6.94 11.87 -24.47
N VAL A 432 -7.05 13.16 -24.78
CA VAL A 432 -6.99 14.25 -23.80
C VAL A 432 -8.41 14.77 -23.56
N LEU A 433 -8.92 14.59 -22.35
CA LEU A 433 -10.24 15.05 -21.91
C LEU A 433 -10.12 16.41 -21.21
N LYS A 434 -11.12 17.26 -21.40
CA LYS A 434 -11.21 18.55 -20.71
C LYS A 434 -11.58 18.35 -19.23
N GLY A 435 -10.94 19.13 -18.37
CA GLY A 435 -11.15 19.09 -16.93
C GLY A 435 -10.36 17.98 -16.23
N LYS A 436 -10.16 18.16 -14.92
CA LYS A 436 -9.57 17.16 -14.03
C LYS A 436 -10.68 16.26 -13.49
N LEU A 437 -10.73 15.02 -13.98
CA LEU A 437 -11.76 14.04 -13.64
C LEU A 437 -11.22 12.99 -12.68
N SER A 438 -12.12 12.27 -12.01
CA SER A 438 -11.80 11.03 -11.29
C SER A 438 -12.69 9.91 -11.79
N SER A 439 -12.10 8.74 -12.03
CA SER A 439 -12.82 7.55 -12.49
C SER A 439 -13.93 7.15 -11.52
N LYS A 440 -13.73 7.38 -10.22
CA LYS A 440 -14.69 7.08 -9.15
C LYS A 440 -15.95 7.95 -9.19
N SER A 441 -15.89 9.12 -9.84
CA SER A 441 -17.03 10.04 -9.99
C SER A 441 -17.79 9.88 -11.31
N LEU A 442 -17.29 9.02 -12.22
CA LEU A 442 -17.93 8.81 -13.50
C LEU A 442 -19.19 7.95 -13.37
N TYR A 443 -20.23 8.28 -14.15
CA TYR A 443 -21.51 7.57 -14.14
C TYR A 443 -21.92 7.07 -15.52
N HIS A 444 -22.79 6.05 -15.56
CA HIS A 444 -23.21 5.42 -16.80
C HIS A 444 -23.95 6.41 -17.71
N GLY A 445 -23.56 6.48 -18.98
CA GLY A 445 -24.15 7.40 -19.96
C GLY A 445 -23.60 8.83 -19.91
N GLN A 446 -22.64 9.13 -19.04
CA GLN A 446 -21.95 10.42 -19.04
C GLN A 446 -21.22 10.65 -20.37
N GLU A 447 -21.26 11.87 -20.89
CA GLU A 447 -20.48 12.29 -22.05
C GLU A 447 -19.27 13.13 -21.59
N LEU A 448 -18.06 12.74 -22.00
CA LEU A 448 -16.81 13.42 -21.70
C LEU A 448 -16.32 14.14 -22.96
N GLU A 449 -16.00 15.43 -22.84
CA GLU A 449 -15.49 16.21 -23.96
C GLU A 449 -13.97 16.11 -24.06
N THR A 450 -13.48 15.77 -25.24
CA THR A 450 -12.05 15.75 -25.57
C THR A 450 -11.53 17.14 -25.96
N LEU A 451 -10.21 17.28 -26.10
CA LEU A 451 -9.58 18.52 -26.53
C LEU A 451 -10.04 18.99 -27.92
N ASP A 452 -10.39 18.06 -28.82
CA ASP A 452 -10.88 18.38 -30.17
C ASP A 452 -12.41 18.57 -30.26
N GLY A 453 -13.11 18.53 -29.12
CA GLY A 453 -14.56 18.67 -29.03
C GLY A 453 -15.35 17.37 -29.29
N THR A 454 -14.68 16.25 -29.59
CA THR A 454 -15.34 14.94 -29.65
C THR A 454 -15.90 14.59 -28.27
N LYS A 455 -17.14 14.10 -28.22
CA LYS A 455 -17.76 13.56 -27.02
C LYS A 455 -17.60 12.05 -26.95
N LEU A 456 -17.12 11.56 -25.81
CA LEU A 456 -16.94 10.13 -25.52
C LEU A 456 -17.91 9.69 -24.44
N ARG A 457 -18.51 8.51 -24.60
CA ARG A 457 -19.50 7.97 -23.66
C ARG A 457 -18.84 7.12 -22.59
N VAL A 458 -19.34 7.23 -21.38
CA VAL A 458 -18.94 6.40 -20.24
C VAL A 458 -19.88 5.21 -20.09
N PHE A 459 -19.31 4.01 -20.02
CA PHE A 459 -20.00 2.78 -19.71
C PHE A 459 -19.52 2.23 -18.36
N VAL A 460 -20.39 2.33 -17.36
CA VAL A 460 -20.15 1.70 -16.05
C VAL A 460 -20.76 0.31 -16.07
N TYR A 461 -19.92 -0.71 -15.91
CA TYR A 461 -20.31 -2.10 -15.71
C TYR A 461 -20.07 -2.52 -14.25
N ARG A 462 -20.41 -3.77 -13.91
CA ARG A 462 -20.30 -4.27 -12.53
C ARG A 462 -18.88 -4.20 -11.96
N ASN A 463 -17.89 -4.55 -12.77
CA ASN A 463 -16.49 -4.66 -12.34
C ASN A 463 -15.54 -3.76 -13.15
N ASN A 464 -16.02 -3.15 -14.23
CA ASN A 464 -15.20 -2.41 -15.19
C ASN A 464 -15.86 -1.07 -15.51
N LEU A 465 -15.04 -0.07 -15.77
CA LEU A 465 -15.43 1.28 -16.17
C LEU A 465 -14.75 1.56 -17.51
N CYS A 466 -15.53 1.87 -18.54
CA CYS A 466 -15.04 2.08 -19.88
C CYS A 466 -15.45 3.44 -20.43
N ILE A 467 -14.58 4.04 -21.21
CA ILE A 467 -14.83 5.24 -21.99
C ILE A 467 -14.72 4.82 -23.45
N GLU A 468 -15.84 4.77 -24.15
CA GLU A 468 -15.98 4.04 -25.42
C GLU A 468 -15.48 2.59 -25.29
N ASN A 469 -14.53 2.15 -26.12
CA ASN A 469 -13.94 0.81 -26.09
C ASN A 469 -12.82 0.64 -25.05
N ALA A 470 -12.29 1.74 -24.49
CA ALA A 470 -11.11 1.70 -23.63
C ALA A 470 -11.54 1.67 -22.16
N CYS A 471 -11.11 0.65 -21.42
CA CYS A 471 -11.48 0.45 -20.03
C CYS A 471 -10.35 0.81 -19.08
N ILE A 472 -10.69 1.34 -17.91
CA ILE A 472 -9.72 1.71 -16.87
C ILE A 472 -9.02 0.42 -16.38
N ALA A 473 -7.70 0.36 -16.57
CA ALA A 473 -6.87 -0.81 -16.29
C ALA A 473 -6.10 -0.70 -14.96
N ALA A 474 -5.96 0.49 -14.41
CA ALA A 474 -5.32 0.73 -13.12
C ALA A 474 -5.90 1.95 -12.40
N HIS A 475 -5.53 2.12 -11.12
CA HIS A 475 -5.94 3.28 -10.32
C HIS A 475 -5.47 4.60 -10.97
N ASP A 476 -6.33 5.62 -10.85
CA ASP A 476 -6.04 6.97 -11.30
C ASP A 476 -4.71 7.50 -10.73
N LYS A 477 -3.96 8.19 -11.59
CA LYS A 477 -2.78 8.97 -11.21
C LYS A 477 -3.15 10.44 -11.15
N ASN A 478 -3.24 10.99 -9.94
CA ASN A 478 -3.71 12.36 -9.71
C ASN A 478 -2.52 13.31 -9.61
N GLY A 479 -2.38 14.18 -10.61
CA GLY A 479 -1.35 15.21 -10.69
C GLY A 479 -1.78 16.51 -10.07
N ARG A 480 -0.91 17.52 -10.16
CA ARG A 480 -1.20 18.85 -9.62
C ARG A 480 -2.41 19.49 -10.30
N HIS A 481 -2.41 19.50 -11.63
CA HIS A 481 -3.45 20.13 -12.46
C HIS A 481 -4.32 19.13 -13.21
N GLY A 482 -3.81 17.93 -13.51
CA GLY A 482 -4.54 16.92 -14.28
C GLY A 482 -4.59 15.54 -13.61
N THR A 483 -5.36 14.64 -14.20
CA THR A 483 -5.44 13.23 -13.81
C THR A 483 -5.06 12.35 -15.00
N MET A 484 -4.38 11.22 -14.78
CA MET A 484 -4.12 10.23 -15.82
C MET A 484 -4.90 8.96 -15.53
N PHE A 485 -5.75 8.57 -16.49
CA PHE A 485 -6.43 7.29 -16.56
C PHE A 485 -5.58 6.32 -17.37
N ILE A 486 -5.14 5.24 -16.73
CA ILE A 486 -4.43 4.16 -17.42
C ILE A 486 -5.50 3.22 -18.01
N VAL A 487 -5.50 3.04 -19.32
CA VAL A 487 -6.52 2.26 -20.04
C VAL A 487 -5.94 1.04 -20.74
N ASP A 488 -6.76 0.01 -20.93
CA ASP A 488 -6.36 -1.28 -21.51
C ASP A 488 -6.22 -1.26 -23.05
N ASN A 489 -6.89 -0.33 -23.72
CA ASN A 489 -6.93 -0.23 -25.17
C ASN A 489 -6.70 1.20 -25.65
N VAL A 490 -6.23 1.33 -26.89
CA VAL A 490 -6.25 2.60 -27.61
C VAL A 490 -7.71 2.97 -27.89
N LEU A 491 -8.08 4.22 -27.58
CA LEU A 491 -9.44 4.72 -27.80
C LEU A 491 -9.80 4.63 -29.28
N ALA A 492 -10.99 4.11 -29.57
CA ALA A 492 -11.63 4.05 -30.87
C ALA A 492 -12.92 4.89 -30.82
N PRO A 493 -12.86 6.19 -31.16
CA PRO A 493 -14.03 7.05 -31.17
C PRO A 493 -15.06 6.57 -32.20
N PRO A 494 -16.37 6.75 -31.95
CA PRO A 494 -17.40 6.30 -32.88
C PRO A 494 -17.35 7.03 -34.22
N MET A 495 -17.54 6.30 -35.32
CA MET A 495 -17.58 6.83 -36.69
C MET A 495 -18.93 6.54 -37.36
N GLY A 496 -19.85 7.50 -37.30
CA GLY A 496 -21.19 7.35 -37.90
C GLY A 496 -22.12 6.42 -37.12
N THR A 497 -23.27 6.09 -37.69
CA THR A 497 -24.22 5.11 -37.13
C THR A 497 -23.74 3.68 -37.35
N VAL A 498 -24.40 2.70 -36.73
CA VAL A 498 -24.15 1.27 -36.96
C VAL A 498 -24.22 0.93 -38.45
N MET A 499 -25.18 1.49 -39.19
CA MET A 499 -25.26 1.24 -40.64
C MET A 499 -24.12 1.88 -41.42
N ASP A 500 -23.60 3.03 -41.00
CA ASP A 500 -22.45 3.67 -41.64
C ASP A 500 -21.20 2.81 -41.46
N VAL A 501 -20.98 2.29 -40.24
CA VAL A 501 -19.91 1.33 -39.94
C VAL A 501 -20.03 0.07 -40.80
N LEU A 502 -21.22 -0.54 -40.86
CA LEU A 502 -21.43 -1.76 -41.63
C LEU A 502 -21.26 -1.55 -43.15
N LYS A 503 -21.61 -0.38 -43.69
CA LYS A 503 -21.44 -0.06 -45.11
C LYS A 503 -19.99 0.25 -45.47
N ALA A 504 -19.22 0.81 -44.54
CA ALA A 504 -17.82 1.17 -44.76
C ALA A 504 -16.89 -0.06 -44.86
N ASP A 505 -17.31 -1.21 -44.33
CA ASP A 505 -16.52 -2.45 -44.33
C ASP A 505 -17.15 -3.53 -45.23
N ASN A 506 -16.42 -3.88 -46.29
CA ASN A 506 -16.84 -4.88 -47.29
C ASN A 506 -17.13 -6.26 -46.69
N ARG A 507 -16.56 -6.61 -45.53
CA ARG A 507 -16.82 -7.86 -44.82
C ARG A 507 -18.30 -8.02 -44.43
N PHE A 508 -19.06 -6.93 -44.36
CA PHE A 508 -20.48 -6.94 -43.98
C PHE A 508 -21.44 -6.69 -45.16
N SER A 509 -20.96 -6.67 -46.40
CA SER A 509 -21.82 -6.38 -47.57
C SER A 509 -23.06 -7.29 -47.68
N THR A 510 -22.93 -8.60 -47.44
CA THR A 510 -24.07 -9.54 -47.38
C THR A 510 -25.02 -9.21 -46.24
N LEU A 511 -24.50 -8.83 -45.07
CA LEU A 511 -25.31 -8.43 -43.92
C LEU A 511 -26.11 -7.16 -44.22
N VAL A 512 -25.50 -6.16 -44.85
CA VAL A 512 -26.17 -4.91 -45.24
C VAL A 512 -27.32 -5.19 -46.21
N GLY A 513 -27.12 -6.03 -47.23
CA GLY A 513 -28.20 -6.43 -48.15
C GLY A 513 -29.34 -7.17 -47.43
N ASN A 514 -29.02 -8.03 -46.46
CA ASN A 514 -30.02 -8.73 -45.65
C ASN A 514 -30.79 -7.79 -44.71
N ILE A 515 -30.13 -6.80 -44.11
CA ILE A 515 -30.76 -5.76 -43.28
C ILE A 515 -31.79 -4.96 -44.11
N GLN A 516 -31.43 -4.60 -45.34
CA GLN A 516 -32.33 -3.89 -46.26
C GLN A 516 -33.53 -4.75 -46.64
N ARG A 517 -33.32 -6.01 -47.02
CA ARG A 517 -34.39 -6.96 -47.34
C ARG A 517 -35.32 -7.24 -46.17
N ALA A 518 -34.79 -7.27 -44.95
CA ALA A 518 -35.56 -7.46 -43.71
C ALA A 518 -36.32 -6.19 -43.27
N GLY A 519 -36.06 -5.03 -43.89
CA GLY A 519 -36.71 -3.77 -43.55
C GLY A 519 -36.30 -3.18 -42.19
N ILE A 520 -35.10 -3.52 -41.69
CA ILE A 520 -34.61 -3.03 -40.37
C ILE A 520 -33.53 -1.94 -40.48
N THR A 521 -33.31 -1.36 -41.66
CA THR A 521 -32.34 -0.27 -41.85
C THR A 521 -32.64 0.94 -40.98
N GLU A 522 -33.89 1.40 -40.93
CA GLU A 522 -34.30 2.57 -40.14
C GLU A 522 -34.09 2.34 -38.64
N LEU A 523 -34.31 1.11 -38.17
CA LEU A 523 -34.05 0.73 -36.79
C LEU A 523 -32.58 0.94 -36.41
N LEU A 524 -31.65 0.55 -37.29
CA LEU A 524 -30.21 0.64 -37.04
C LEU A 524 -29.61 2.02 -37.34
N ASN A 525 -30.35 2.91 -38.01
CA ASN A 525 -29.99 4.33 -38.16
C ASN A 525 -30.52 5.20 -37.02
N LYS A 526 -31.59 4.77 -36.34
CA LYS A 526 -32.21 5.54 -35.26
C LYS A 526 -31.25 5.67 -34.07
N LYS A 527 -31.35 6.79 -33.35
CA LYS A 527 -30.69 6.95 -32.04
C LYS A 527 -31.15 5.84 -31.10
N GLY A 528 -30.19 5.18 -30.47
CA GLY A 528 -30.39 4.05 -29.57
C GLY A 528 -29.08 3.58 -28.97
N THR A 529 -29.16 2.50 -28.20
CA THR A 529 -28.01 1.83 -27.59
C THR A 529 -28.00 0.39 -28.05
N TYR A 530 -27.29 0.12 -29.16
CA TYR A 530 -27.29 -1.21 -29.76
C TYR A 530 -25.97 -1.95 -29.54
N THR A 531 -26.04 -3.26 -29.32
CA THR A 531 -24.88 -4.16 -29.47
C THR A 531 -25.18 -5.12 -30.60
N ILE A 532 -24.40 -5.07 -31.68
CA ILE A 532 -24.65 -5.85 -32.88
C ILE A 532 -23.54 -6.89 -33.03
N PHE A 533 -23.90 -8.17 -32.99
CA PHE A 533 -22.99 -9.25 -33.38
C PHE A 533 -23.09 -9.45 -34.89
N ALA A 534 -22.29 -8.72 -35.65
CA ALA A 534 -22.38 -8.61 -37.11
C ALA A 534 -21.73 -9.83 -37.81
N PRO A 535 -22.52 -10.70 -38.47
CA PRO A 535 -21.94 -11.80 -39.23
C PRO A 535 -21.24 -11.30 -40.49
N THR A 536 -19.99 -11.73 -40.70
CA THR A 536 -19.23 -11.44 -41.92
C THR A 536 -19.76 -12.26 -43.10
N ILE A 537 -19.28 -11.97 -44.32
CA ILE A 537 -19.52 -12.81 -45.51
C ILE A 537 -19.22 -14.29 -45.21
N HIS A 538 -18.13 -14.58 -44.49
CA HIS A 538 -17.73 -15.94 -44.14
C HIS A 538 -18.77 -16.64 -43.25
N ALA A 539 -19.44 -15.90 -42.36
CA ALA A 539 -20.51 -16.46 -41.53
C ALA A 539 -21.70 -16.95 -42.36
N PHE A 540 -22.08 -16.21 -43.40
CA PHE A 540 -23.16 -16.61 -44.31
C PHE A 540 -22.73 -17.75 -45.25
N GLN A 541 -21.47 -17.76 -45.71
CA GLN A 541 -20.92 -18.84 -46.54
C GLN A 541 -20.81 -20.17 -45.78
N ALA A 542 -20.57 -20.13 -44.47
CA ALA A 542 -20.50 -21.31 -43.63
C ALA A 542 -21.88 -21.95 -43.35
N MET A 543 -22.97 -21.26 -43.68
CA MET A 543 -24.33 -21.75 -43.46
C MET A 543 -24.76 -22.71 -44.59
N PRO A 544 -25.47 -23.82 -44.28
CA PRO A 544 -26.02 -24.69 -45.31
C PRO A 544 -26.91 -23.91 -46.28
N THR A 545 -26.70 -24.07 -47.59
CA THR A 545 -27.40 -23.31 -48.63
C THR A 545 -28.92 -23.45 -48.58
N ALA A 546 -29.42 -24.63 -48.19
CA ALA A 546 -30.85 -24.86 -47.99
C ALA A 546 -31.43 -24.01 -46.84
N GLU A 547 -30.70 -23.87 -45.73
CA GLU A 547 -31.10 -23.08 -44.56
C GLU A 547 -31.07 -21.58 -44.91
N LEU A 548 -30.01 -21.13 -45.58
CA LEU A 548 -29.86 -19.75 -46.04
C LEU A 548 -30.96 -19.35 -47.02
N ASN A 549 -31.27 -20.21 -48.01
CA ASN A 549 -32.33 -19.97 -48.99
C ASN A 549 -33.73 -19.93 -48.34
N LYS A 550 -33.96 -20.74 -47.30
CA LYS A 550 -35.22 -20.72 -46.56
C LYS A 550 -35.39 -19.37 -45.85
N ILE A 551 -34.40 -18.97 -45.06
CA ILE A 551 -34.48 -17.76 -44.23
C ILE A 551 -34.50 -16.49 -45.08
N THR A 552 -33.78 -16.45 -46.19
CA THR A 552 -33.73 -15.26 -47.07
C THR A 552 -34.98 -15.07 -47.93
N ARG A 553 -35.85 -16.09 -48.06
CA ARG A 553 -37.12 -16.00 -48.80
C ARG A 553 -38.24 -15.35 -48.00
N ASP A 554 -38.26 -15.50 -46.68
CA ASP A 554 -39.25 -14.83 -45.80
C ASP A 554 -38.60 -13.64 -45.08
N PRO A 555 -38.94 -12.39 -45.44
CA PRO A 555 -38.43 -11.20 -44.76
C PRO A 555 -38.67 -11.19 -43.25
N ARG A 556 -39.73 -11.84 -42.75
CA ARG A 556 -40.04 -11.92 -41.32
C ARG A 556 -39.11 -12.89 -40.59
N GLU A 557 -38.83 -14.06 -41.17
CA GLU A 557 -37.83 -14.98 -40.60
C GLU A 557 -36.44 -14.36 -40.60
N LEU A 558 -36.06 -13.69 -41.71
CA LEU A 558 -34.79 -12.95 -41.80
C LEU A 558 -34.70 -11.84 -40.75
N ALA A 559 -35.77 -11.04 -40.59
CA ALA A 559 -35.81 -9.99 -39.57
C ALA A 559 -35.67 -10.55 -38.15
N ASN A 560 -36.31 -11.69 -37.85
CA ASN A 560 -36.20 -12.34 -36.55
C ASN A 560 -34.79 -12.86 -36.29
N LEU A 561 -34.14 -13.46 -37.30
CA LEU A 561 -32.74 -13.89 -37.21
C LEU A 561 -31.81 -12.70 -36.94
N LEU A 562 -31.95 -11.61 -37.69
CA LEU A 562 -31.10 -10.43 -37.50
C LEU A 562 -31.33 -9.78 -36.13
N LYS A 563 -32.59 -9.71 -35.66
CA LYS A 563 -32.92 -9.24 -34.30
C LYS A 563 -32.34 -10.12 -33.20
N TYR A 564 -32.08 -11.40 -33.45
CA TYR A 564 -31.37 -12.29 -32.50
C TYR A 564 -29.89 -11.86 -32.29
N HIS A 565 -29.31 -11.14 -33.25
CA HIS A 565 -27.93 -10.65 -33.20
C HIS A 565 -27.81 -9.22 -32.61
N ILE A 566 -28.93 -8.60 -32.22
CA ILE A 566 -28.97 -7.21 -31.77
C ILE A 566 -29.44 -7.17 -30.32
N GLY A 567 -28.62 -6.63 -29.42
CA GLY A 567 -29.00 -6.26 -28.05
C GLY A 567 -29.37 -4.78 -27.93
N GLU A 568 -30.14 -4.43 -26.89
CA GLU A 568 -30.66 -3.07 -26.62
C GLU A 568 -29.84 -2.30 -25.56
N GLU A 569 -28.59 -2.67 -25.34
CA GLU A 569 -27.65 -1.98 -24.44
C GLU A 569 -26.26 -1.87 -25.09
N PHE A 570 -25.41 -0.95 -24.61
CA PHE A 570 -24.00 -0.91 -24.99
C PHE A 570 -23.21 -1.95 -24.20
N LEU A 571 -22.68 -2.95 -24.89
CA LEU A 571 -21.82 -3.97 -24.31
C LEU A 571 -20.52 -4.06 -25.10
N VAL A 572 -19.51 -3.31 -24.66
CA VAL A 572 -18.13 -3.45 -25.17
C VAL A 572 -17.47 -4.68 -24.58
N SER A 573 -16.38 -5.15 -25.19
CA SER A 573 -15.68 -6.36 -24.80
C SER A 573 -15.20 -6.31 -23.35
N GLY A 574 -14.73 -5.15 -22.88
CA GLY A 574 -14.33 -4.94 -21.48
C GLY A 574 -15.50 -4.98 -20.49
N GLY A 575 -16.76 -4.87 -20.95
CA GLY A 575 -17.94 -5.08 -20.11
C GLY A 575 -18.33 -6.56 -19.94
N VAL A 576 -17.73 -7.46 -20.72
CA VAL A 576 -18.02 -8.90 -20.68
C VAL A 576 -17.25 -9.56 -19.54
N THR A 577 -17.93 -10.43 -18.81
CA THR A 577 -17.34 -11.28 -17.76
C THR A 577 -17.76 -12.73 -18.00
N SER A 578 -17.32 -13.69 -17.18
CA SER A 578 -17.58 -15.13 -17.41
C SER A 578 -19.07 -15.53 -17.46
N HIS A 579 -20.00 -14.68 -17.04
CA HIS A 579 -21.44 -14.98 -16.97
C HIS A 579 -22.32 -13.84 -17.51
N THR A 580 -21.80 -13.01 -18.42
CA THR A 580 -22.59 -11.90 -18.97
C THR A 580 -23.73 -12.46 -19.83
N ARG A 581 -24.95 -11.99 -19.57
CA ARG A 581 -26.14 -12.36 -20.34
C ARG A 581 -26.77 -11.11 -20.89
N MET A 582 -27.03 -11.10 -22.18
CA MET A 582 -27.63 -9.97 -22.86
C MET A 582 -28.98 -10.39 -23.45
N LYS A 583 -29.98 -9.52 -23.37
CA LYS A 583 -31.28 -9.75 -23.99
C LYS A 583 -31.23 -9.25 -25.45
N PRO A 584 -31.34 -10.13 -26.46
CA PRO A 584 -31.50 -9.68 -27.84
C PRO A 584 -32.91 -9.14 -28.09
N MET A 585 -33.10 -8.43 -29.20
CA MET A 585 -34.39 -7.88 -29.63
C MET A 585 -35.44 -8.95 -29.97
N SER A 586 -34.98 -10.18 -30.25
CA SER A 586 -35.83 -11.35 -30.49
C SER A 586 -35.14 -12.58 -29.92
N GLY A 587 -35.90 -13.58 -29.46
CA GLY A 587 -35.38 -14.88 -29.01
C GLY A 587 -34.88 -14.95 -27.56
N GLU A 588 -34.16 -16.03 -27.26
CA GLU A 588 -33.58 -16.30 -25.93
C GLU A 588 -32.35 -15.42 -25.64
N LYS A 589 -31.99 -15.28 -24.36
CA LYS A 589 -30.82 -14.50 -23.95
C LYS A 589 -29.53 -15.06 -24.55
N LEU A 590 -28.65 -14.15 -24.98
CA LEU A 590 -27.31 -14.47 -25.43
C LEU A 590 -26.38 -14.66 -24.21
N GLU A 591 -25.62 -15.74 -24.19
CA GLU A 591 -24.58 -16.00 -23.18
C GLU A 591 -23.22 -15.55 -23.72
N LEU A 592 -22.63 -14.57 -23.06
CA LEU A 592 -21.33 -14.00 -23.40
C LEU A 592 -20.27 -14.41 -22.39
N GLY A 593 -19.04 -14.57 -22.85
CA GLY A 593 -17.90 -14.83 -21.99
C GLY A 593 -16.57 -14.52 -22.66
N LEU A 594 -15.54 -14.28 -21.86
CA LEU A 594 -14.17 -14.10 -22.32
C LEU A 594 -13.37 -15.39 -22.10
N ARG A 595 -12.64 -15.83 -23.12
CA ARG A 595 -11.64 -16.92 -23.03
C ARG A 595 -10.39 -16.47 -23.76
N ASN A 596 -9.24 -16.47 -23.09
CA ASN A 596 -7.95 -16.04 -23.66
C ASN A 596 -8.06 -14.68 -24.39
N SER A 597 -8.66 -13.68 -23.73
CA SER A 597 -8.92 -12.33 -24.29
C SER A 597 -9.80 -12.28 -25.56
N THR A 598 -10.40 -13.41 -25.95
CA THR A 598 -11.38 -13.48 -27.04
C THR A 598 -12.78 -13.52 -26.45
N MET A 599 -13.64 -12.61 -26.90
CA MET A 599 -15.05 -12.59 -26.53
C MET A 599 -15.80 -13.68 -27.31
N TYR A 600 -16.71 -14.38 -26.64
CA TYR A 600 -17.60 -15.37 -27.22
C TYR A 600 -19.05 -14.99 -26.96
N VAL A 601 -19.93 -15.30 -27.91
CA VAL A 601 -21.38 -15.18 -27.79
C VAL A 601 -22.02 -16.51 -28.21
N ASN A 602 -22.76 -17.17 -27.33
CA ASN A 602 -23.29 -18.53 -27.52
C ASN A 602 -22.25 -19.50 -28.13
N ARG A 603 -21.01 -19.47 -27.63
CA ARG A 603 -19.86 -20.27 -28.12
C ARG A 603 -19.30 -19.87 -29.50
N VAL A 604 -19.83 -18.81 -30.12
CA VAL A 604 -19.26 -18.21 -31.34
C VAL A 604 -18.18 -17.21 -30.95
N PRO A 605 -16.92 -17.35 -31.42
CA PRO A 605 -15.88 -16.35 -31.17
C PRO A 605 -16.16 -15.06 -31.95
N VAL A 606 -15.94 -13.94 -31.27
CA VAL A 606 -15.88 -12.61 -31.89
C VAL A 606 -14.48 -12.42 -32.44
N VAL A 607 -14.40 -12.06 -33.72
CA VAL A 607 -13.16 -11.94 -34.49
C VAL A 607 -12.59 -10.52 -34.38
N ASP A 608 -13.48 -9.54 -34.33
CA ASP A 608 -13.15 -8.12 -34.26
C ASP A 608 -14.19 -7.47 -33.35
N ALA A 609 -13.76 -6.98 -32.20
CA ALA A 609 -14.65 -6.46 -31.15
C ALA A 609 -14.52 -4.93 -31.07
N ASP A 610 -15.55 -4.31 -30.50
CA ASP A 610 -15.56 -2.89 -30.15
C ASP A 610 -15.43 -1.92 -31.35
N ILE A 611 -16.06 -2.27 -32.47
CA ILE A 611 -16.18 -1.35 -33.59
C ILE A 611 -17.26 -0.32 -33.23
N MET A 612 -16.82 0.85 -32.75
CA MET A 612 -17.70 1.85 -32.14
C MET A 612 -18.53 2.63 -33.17
N ALA A 613 -19.83 2.76 -32.89
CA ALA A 613 -20.77 3.60 -33.63
C ALA A 613 -21.49 4.60 -32.69
N THR A 614 -22.03 5.67 -33.25
CA THR A 614 -22.72 6.74 -32.50
C THR A 614 -23.98 6.26 -31.79
N ASN A 615 -24.63 5.21 -32.29
CA ASN A 615 -25.82 4.58 -31.72
C ASN A 615 -25.62 3.10 -31.33
N GLY A 616 -24.40 2.59 -31.36
CA GLY A 616 -24.16 1.19 -30.99
C GLY A 616 -22.69 0.77 -31.00
N VAL A 617 -22.44 -0.50 -30.72
CA VAL A 617 -21.16 -1.17 -30.87
C VAL A 617 -21.34 -2.39 -31.75
N VAL A 618 -20.40 -2.62 -32.67
CA VAL A 618 -20.41 -3.75 -33.59
C VAL A 618 -19.29 -4.72 -33.23
N HIS A 619 -19.63 -6.00 -33.15
CA HIS A 619 -18.74 -7.13 -32.89
C HIS A 619 -18.82 -8.09 -34.07
N ALA A 620 -17.75 -8.19 -34.87
CA ALA A 620 -17.71 -9.05 -36.03
C ALA A 620 -17.60 -10.53 -35.64
N ILE A 621 -18.43 -11.38 -36.25
CA ILE A 621 -18.44 -12.82 -36.04
C ILE A 621 -18.35 -13.57 -37.38
N ASN A 622 -17.66 -14.72 -37.39
CA ASN A 622 -17.54 -15.58 -38.57
C ASN A 622 -18.53 -16.75 -38.57
N SER A 623 -19.57 -16.72 -37.72
CA SER A 623 -20.64 -17.72 -37.72
C SER A 623 -21.94 -17.11 -37.25
N ILE A 624 -23.07 -17.54 -37.82
CA ILE A 624 -24.41 -17.11 -37.40
C ILE A 624 -24.70 -17.65 -35.99
N ILE A 625 -25.14 -16.78 -35.09
CA ILE A 625 -25.47 -17.15 -33.71
C ILE A 625 -26.74 -18.01 -33.71
N LYS A 626 -26.66 -19.17 -33.06
CA LYS A 626 -27.80 -20.05 -32.82
C LYS A 626 -28.16 -20.05 -31.33
N PRO A 627 -29.43 -20.25 -30.96
CA PRO A 627 -29.82 -20.50 -29.58
C PRO A 627 -29.05 -21.68 -29.01
N LEU A 628 -28.66 -21.58 -27.74
CA LEU A 628 -28.02 -22.70 -27.06
C LEU A 628 -29.06 -23.81 -26.82
N PRO A 629 -28.66 -25.09 -26.90
CA PRO A 629 -29.57 -26.17 -26.53
C PRO A 629 -30.02 -26.01 -25.07
N PRO A 630 -31.27 -26.38 -24.74
CA PRO A 630 -31.76 -26.29 -23.38
C PRO A 630 -30.85 -27.08 -22.44
N LYS A 631 -30.39 -26.44 -21.36
CA LYS A 631 -29.53 -27.08 -20.35
C LYS A 631 -30.27 -28.30 -19.78
N THR A 632 -29.67 -29.49 -19.89
CA THR A 632 -30.23 -30.71 -19.29
C THR A 632 -30.13 -30.62 -17.76
N VAL A 633 -30.98 -31.36 -17.03
CA VAL A 633 -31.06 -31.37 -15.55
C VAL A 633 -29.70 -31.65 -14.88
N SER A 634 -28.80 -32.35 -15.57
CA SER A 634 -27.41 -32.62 -15.16
C SER A 634 -26.54 -31.36 -15.04
N ASP A 635 -26.66 -30.41 -15.98
CA ASP A 635 -25.85 -29.19 -16.00
C ASP A 635 -26.29 -28.19 -14.91
N GLN A 636 -27.58 -28.19 -14.57
CA GLN A 636 -28.11 -27.42 -13.43
C GLN A 636 -27.61 -27.96 -12.09
N ALA A 637 -27.44 -29.27 -11.94
CA ALA A 637 -26.87 -29.88 -10.74
C ALA A 637 -25.38 -29.49 -10.57
N GLY A 638 -24.61 -29.42 -11.65
CA GLY A 638 -23.21 -28.95 -11.66
C GLY A 638 -23.05 -27.48 -11.24
N GLU A 639 -23.87 -26.57 -11.78
CA GLU A 639 -23.90 -25.16 -11.35
C GLU A 639 -24.37 -25.00 -9.88
N THR A 640 -25.24 -25.87 -9.40
CA THR A 640 -25.73 -25.86 -8.00
C THR A 640 -24.69 -26.42 -7.02
N LEU A 641 -23.89 -27.41 -7.43
CA LEU A 641 -22.75 -27.93 -6.67
C LEU A 641 -21.59 -26.93 -6.60
N LEU A 642 -21.28 -26.22 -7.71
CA LEU A 642 -20.27 -25.15 -7.74
C LEU A 642 -20.67 -23.91 -6.91
N LYS A 643 -21.96 -23.57 -6.86
CA LYS A 643 -22.49 -22.53 -5.95
C LYS A 643 -22.43 -22.96 -4.48
N ARG A 644 -22.54 -24.26 -4.16
CA ARG A 644 -22.39 -24.76 -2.79
C ARG A 644 -20.93 -24.82 -2.33
N THR A 645 -19.98 -25.16 -3.21
CA THR A 645 -18.55 -25.16 -2.85
C THR A 645 -17.95 -23.76 -2.70
N SER A 646 -18.55 -22.74 -3.31
CA SER A 646 -18.16 -21.33 -3.14
C SER A 646 -18.83 -20.65 -1.91
N ALA A 647 -19.81 -21.29 -1.28
CA ALA A 647 -20.47 -20.81 -0.06
C ALA A 647 -19.86 -21.34 1.24
N VAL A 648 -18.88 -22.25 1.20
CA VAL A 648 -18.18 -22.75 2.39
C VAL A 648 -16.93 -21.91 2.68
N ARG A 649 -17.14 -20.64 3.06
CA ARG A 649 -16.19 -19.87 3.91
C ARG A 649 -16.81 -18.61 4.50
N ALA A 650 -18.04 -18.71 5.02
CA ALA A 650 -18.54 -17.78 6.02
C ALA A 650 -18.71 -18.57 7.32
N GLY A 651 -17.81 -18.34 8.29
CA GLY A 651 -17.93 -18.89 9.64
C GLY A 651 -19.15 -18.32 10.36
N PRO A 652 -19.65 -19.00 11.40
CA PRO A 652 -20.97 -18.73 11.97
C PRO A 652 -20.98 -17.38 12.70
N GLN A 653 -21.89 -16.50 12.29
CA GLN A 653 -22.40 -15.40 13.11
C GLN A 653 -23.22 -16.00 14.25
N ILE A 654 -22.69 -15.92 15.47
CA ILE A 654 -23.43 -16.19 16.70
C ILE A 654 -24.22 -14.92 17.02
N GLN A 655 -25.53 -14.96 16.77
CA GLN A 655 -26.49 -14.06 17.40
C GLN A 655 -26.46 -14.27 18.91
N LYS A 656 -26.38 -13.19 19.68
CA LYS A 656 -27.04 -13.06 20.98
C LYS A 656 -27.26 -11.57 21.28
N ASN A 657 -28.45 -11.32 21.83
CA ASN A 657 -29.00 -10.07 22.36
C ASN A 657 -28.00 -9.10 22.98
#